data_AF-A0A542B248-F1
#
_entry.id   AF-A0A542B248-F1
#
_cell.length_a   1.000
_cell.length_b   1.000
_cell.length_c   1.000
_cell.angle_alpha   90.00
_cell.angle_beta   90.00
_cell.angle_gamma   90.00
#
_symmetry.space_group_name_H-M   'P 1'
#
loop_
_entity.id
_entity.type
_entity.pdbx_description
1 polymer ?
#
loop_
_entity_poly.entity_id
_entity_poly.type
_entity_poly.pdbx_seq_one_letter_code
_entity_poly.pdbx_strand_id
1 'polypeptide(L)'
;MRIQARAYAYLVIALAAVFVTFGLGATPAFAQKRFAFVVGNGGYANVTKLPNALNDANATRSMLQEAGFDITPALDLSLAGLRSALDVFVDKVRRGGPDATALVYYAGHAVQLDGANYILPTDIRPQIGTNIAEQSLSLSDILRRLDGAGAKSKIAILDACRDNPFAGRQVARGLALQIVDGANEGISNEAGLARIDSGSGTFVAFATSPGSTAADGTGANSPFTTAFLREAREPGLAVEQIFRRIRLAVYDSTNGTQIPWDTSSLITEFSFFQRPAGAPAAQAATAGNVPLTARPTLASLRGMSPADAARTAIAWDRSDIYGNALAINPEDQNALRLNRILAQRTDERAWAEAVLAGDAESFRLYARLYPVSDHTAAALRLAATAPSRNRVQVAQTCPVCPAVQQPRSRRADYTPRGVSPARTGMPRRAPVTPPPPPMAPQAMAPDLPALFPERPRWTGFYVGGSLGGGRQSDRTTVAGPFGSPTFTPTTTTTTSTTTTTNSTPFPTTTTVVTTATVAGTSVLAASAINAAAVPRSLSPDGSGMVGGAQFGFNYQIGAVVIGAETDLSATRLGGSQTISANPGGTRFTTRAENEVSMLGTVRARAGFVLGDFMIYGSGGYAYGLVDQKGSITPDNPATASGATASRSGIASGWALGGGIEYAIMPGMTLRLDYTHYDLGNQKLTLQDYTGLAPTQYATMRARTAGDIVKAGFNFGF
;
A
#
# COMPACT_ATOMS: atom_id res chain seq x y z
N MET A 1 42.76 -15.16 60.60
CA MET A 1 42.49 -15.81 59.30
C MET A 1 41.11 -15.52 58.68
N ARG A 2 40.02 -15.30 59.44
CA ARG A 2 38.66 -15.12 58.86
C ARG A 2 38.34 -13.73 58.25
N ILE A 3 39.14 -12.70 58.52
CA ILE A 3 38.91 -11.34 57.99
C ILE A 3 39.49 -11.18 56.57
N GLN A 4 40.63 -11.83 56.28
CA GLN A 4 41.25 -11.74 54.95
C GLN A 4 40.49 -12.52 53.86
N ALA A 5 39.78 -13.59 54.21
CA ALA A 5 38.96 -14.35 53.27
C ALA A 5 37.72 -13.57 52.79
N ARG A 6 37.17 -12.67 53.63
CA ARG A 6 36.03 -11.83 53.26
C ARG A 6 36.44 -10.67 52.37
N ALA A 7 37.60 -10.06 52.63
CA ALA A 7 38.14 -8.99 51.79
C ALA A 7 38.44 -9.46 50.35
N TYR A 8 38.95 -10.69 50.18
CA TYR A 8 39.18 -11.28 48.86
C TYR A 8 37.86 -11.57 48.11
N ALA A 9 36.82 -12.02 48.83
CA ALA A 9 35.51 -12.25 48.21
C ALA A 9 34.86 -10.94 47.71
N TYR A 10 34.98 -9.84 48.48
CA TYR A 10 34.47 -8.54 48.04
C TYR A 10 35.28 -7.94 46.88
N LEU A 11 36.60 -8.17 46.83
CA LEU A 11 37.44 -7.72 45.72
C LEU A 11 37.13 -8.48 44.42
N VAL A 12 36.88 -9.80 44.50
CA VAL A 12 36.51 -10.63 43.35
C VAL A 12 35.09 -10.29 42.86
N ILE A 13 34.15 -10.01 43.75
CA ILE A 13 32.80 -9.55 43.38
C ILE A 13 32.84 -8.15 42.77
N ALA A 14 33.68 -7.24 43.28
CA ALA A 14 33.86 -5.91 42.71
C ALA A 14 34.52 -5.94 41.32
N LEU A 15 35.54 -6.79 41.13
CA LEU A 15 36.17 -6.99 39.81
C LEU A 15 35.25 -7.68 38.81
N ALA A 16 34.42 -8.64 39.25
CA ALA A 16 33.38 -9.24 38.41
C ALA A 16 32.28 -8.24 38.05
N ALA A 17 31.89 -7.35 38.97
CA ALA A 17 30.92 -6.29 38.70
C ALA A 17 31.46 -5.25 37.70
N VAL A 18 32.77 -4.93 37.74
CA VAL A 18 33.44 -4.06 36.76
C VAL A 18 33.56 -4.73 35.39
N PHE A 19 33.83 -6.04 35.32
CA PHE A 19 33.86 -6.78 34.06
C PHE A 19 32.46 -6.95 33.42
N VAL A 20 31.41 -7.11 34.23
CA VAL A 20 30.03 -7.18 33.75
C VAL A 20 29.50 -5.81 33.33
N THR A 21 29.94 -4.71 33.96
CA THR A 21 29.56 -3.34 33.53
C THR A 21 30.35 -2.82 32.32
N PHE A 22 31.59 -3.30 32.08
CA PHE A 22 32.34 -2.95 30.86
C PHE A 22 32.08 -3.89 29.66
N GLY A 23 31.48 -5.08 29.87
CA GLY A 23 31.15 -6.04 28.80
C GLY A 23 29.81 -5.82 28.09
N LEU A 24 29.00 -4.83 28.52
CA LEU A 24 27.72 -4.46 27.90
C LEU A 24 27.83 -3.25 26.94
N GLY A 25 29.04 -2.78 26.67
CA GLY A 25 29.31 -1.72 25.70
C GLY A 25 29.54 -2.27 24.28
N ALA A 26 28.63 -1.91 23.37
CA ALA A 26 28.64 -2.18 21.92
C ALA A 26 28.13 -3.56 21.48
N THR A 27 26.81 -3.73 21.48
CA THR A 27 26.19 -4.40 20.31
C THR A 27 26.64 -3.64 19.07
N PRO A 28 27.18 -4.27 18.01
CA PRO A 28 27.31 -3.58 16.74
C PRO A 28 25.91 -3.09 16.38
N ALA A 29 25.72 -1.77 16.34
CA ALA A 29 24.57 -1.24 15.64
C ALA A 29 24.69 -1.80 14.23
N PHE A 30 23.83 -2.76 13.87
CA PHE A 30 23.77 -3.25 12.50
C PHE A 30 23.43 -2.05 11.63
N ALA A 31 24.45 -1.45 11.03
CA ALA A 31 24.28 -0.34 10.12
C ALA A 31 23.38 -0.84 8.99
N GLN A 32 22.20 -0.23 8.87
CA GLN A 32 21.24 -0.58 7.83
C GLN A 32 21.96 -0.54 6.48
N LYS A 33 21.98 -1.65 5.75
CA LYS A 33 22.65 -1.69 4.44
C LYS A 33 21.84 -0.87 3.44
N ARG A 34 22.49 0.10 2.82
CA ARG A 34 21.88 1.09 1.91
C ARG A 34 22.39 0.87 0.51
N PHE A 35 21.49 0.66 -0.44
CA PHE A 35 21.81 0.48 -1.85
C PHE A 35 21.08 1.54 -2.67
N ALA A 36 21.74 2.11 -3.67
CA ALA A 36 21.08 3.03 -4.59
C ALA A 36 21.29 2.65 -6.06
N PHE A 37 20.21 2.71 -6.84
CA PHE A 37 20.22 2.64 -8.29
C PHE A 37 20.08 4.06 -8.82
N VAL A 38 21.15 4.60 -9.41
CA VAL A 38 21.18 5.99 -9.87
C VAL A 38 21.23 5.99 -11.38
N VAL A 39 20.11 6.40 -11.97
CA VAL A 39 19.88 6.38 -13.41
C VAL A 39 19.89 7.81 -13.96
N GLY A 40 20.64 8.04 -15.02
CA GLY A 40 20.68 9.32 -15.73
C GLY A 40 20.67 9.09 -17.23
N ASN A 41 19.58 9.42 -17.91
CA ASN A 41 19.45 9.27 -19.35
C ASN A 41 19.24 10.65 -19.99
N GLY A 42 20.24 11.11 -20.72
CA GLY A 42 20.24 12.39 -21.44
C GLY A 42 20.58 12.25 -22.94
N GLY A 43 21.36 11.24 -23.31
CA GLY A 43 21.84 10.96 -24.66
C GLY A 43 20.85 10.25 -25.57
N TYR A 44 19.57 10.66 -25.56
CA TYR A 44 18.53 10.02 -26.37
C TYR A 44 18.83 10.06 -27.87
N ALA A 45 18.54 8.95 -28.56
CA ALA A 45 18.74 8.82 -29.99
C ALA A 45 17.60 9.43 -30.82
N ASN A 46 16.35 9.26 -30.37
CA ASN A 46 15.15 9.58 -31.17
C ASN A 46 14.18 10.57 -30.52
N VAL A 47 14.56 11.14 -29.36
CA VAL A 47 13.81 12.22 -28.69
C VAL A 47 14.77 13.32 -28.26
N THR A 48 14.22 14.46 -27.82
CA THR A 48 15.01 15.60 -27.34
C THR A 48 16.03 15.16 -26.28
N LYS A 49 17.30 15.53 -26.47
CA LYS A 49 18.37 15.25 -25.51
C LYS A 49 18.19 16.10 -24.25
N LEU A 50 18.58 15.54 -23.10
CA LEU A 50 18.54 16.21 -21.79
C LEU A 50 19.95 16.17 -21.17
N PRO A 51 20.85 17.11 -21.54
CA PRO A 51 22.22 17.09 -21.05
C PRO A 51 22.34 17.15 -19.52
N ASN A 52 21.43 17.87 -18.85
CA ASN A 52 21.46 18.01 -17.40
C ASN A 52 21.10 16.72 -16.67
N ALA A 53 20.36 15.79 -17.27
CA ALA A 53 20.02 14.51 -16.65
C ALA A 53 21.27 13.70 -16.24
N LEU A 54 22.35 13.80 -17.02
CA LEU A 54 23.63 13.16 -16.66
C LEU A 54 24.34 13.90 -15.51
N ASN A 55 24.28 15.24 -15.49
CA ASN A 55 24.85 16.03 -14.40
C ASN A 55 24.12 15.75 -13.09
N ASP A 56 22.79 15.74 -13.14
CA ASP A 56 21.89 15.48 -12.02
C ASP A 56 22.15 14.09 -11.40
N ALA A 57 22.23 13.05 -12.24
CA ALA A 57 22.54 11.70 -11.80
C ALA A 57 23.97 11.59 -11.22
N ASN A 58 24.96 12.23 -11.83
CA ASN A 58 26.33 12.20 -11.32
C ASN A 58 26.47 12.92 -9.97
N ALA A 59 25.87 14.09 -9.82
CA ALA A 59 25.89 14.84 -8.57
C ALA A 59 25.15 14.10 -7.45
N THR A 60 23.99 13.52 -7.77
CA THR A 60 23.21 12.71 -6.83
C THR A 60 23.96 11.45 -6.42
N ARG A 61 24.62 10.78 -7.36
CA ARG A 61 25.49 9.63 -7.07
C ARG A 61 26.55 9.99 -6.03
N SER A 62 27.29 11.08 -6.23
CA SER A 62 28.36 11.49 -5.31
C SER A 62 27.80 11.76 -3.90
N MET A 63 26.69 12.49 -3.80
CA MET A 63 26.04 12.75 -2.51
C MET A 63 25.55 11.47 -1.83
N LEU A 64 24.98 10.51 -2.57
CA LEU A 64 24.53 9.24 -2.00
C LEU A 64 25.71 8.35 -1.56
N GLN A 65 26.84 8.38 -2.28
CA GLN A 65 28.07 7.70 -1.85
C GLN A 65 28.56 8.26 -0.51
N GLU A 66 28.58 9.58 -0.37
CA GLU A 66 28.91 10.26 0.89
C GLU A 66 27.92 9.91 2.02
N ALA A 67 26.65 9.66 1.68
CA ALA A 67 25.61 9.20 2.62
C ALA A 67 25.69 7.70 2.96
N GLY A 68 26.71 6.98 2.45
CA GLY A 68 26.98 5.58 2.77
C GLY A 68 26.20 4.55 1.95
N PHE A 69 25.72 4.92 0.76
CA PHE A 69 25.05 3.98 -0.15
C PHE A 69 26.05 3.22 -1.03
N ASP A 70 25.81 1.92 -1.22
CA ASP A 70 26.40 1.13 -2.30
C ASP A 70 25.64 1.43 -3.62
N ILE A 71 26.33 2.08 -4.56
CA ILE A 71 25.72 2.56 -5.80
C ILE A 71 25.81 1.53 -6.93
N THR A 72 24.71 1.41 -7.66
CA THR A 72 24.65 0.82 -9.01
C THR A 72 24.32 1.95 -9.99
N PRO A 73 25.32 2.49 -10.72
CA PRO A 73 25.08 3.56 -11.69
C PRO A 73 24.52 3.01 -13.01
N ALA A 74 23.64 3.77 -13.64
CA ALA A 74 23.07 3.46 -14.95
C ALA A 74 22.92 4.74 -15.77
N LEU A 75 23.97 5.09 -16.52
CA LEU A 75 24.03 6.33 -17.29
C LEU A 75 23.88 6.03 -18.79
N ASP A 76 22.98 6.75 -19.46
CA ASP A 76 22.70 6.66 -20.90
C ASP A 76 22.47 5.23 -21.42
N LEU A 77 21.72 4.42 -20.68
CA LEU A 77 21.51 3.02 -21.02
C LEU A 77 20.31 2.80 -21.95
N SER A 78 20.48 1.82 -22.85
CA SER A 78 19.37 1.21 -23.60
C SER A 78 18.44 0.44 -22.67
N LEU A 79 17.27 0.01 -23.17
CA LEU A 79 16.33 -0.79 -22.36
C LEU A 79 16.97 -2.06 -21.82
N ALA A 80 17.73 -2.77 -22.66
CA ALA A 80 18.45 -3.97 -22.27
C ALA A 80 19.50 -3.68 -21.18
N GLY A 81 20.24 -2.58 -21.34
CA GLY A 81 21.20 -2.12 -20.34
C GLY A 81 20.55 -1.76 -19.01
N LEU A 82 19.44 -1.01 -19.03
CA LEU A 82 18.69 -0.65 -17.82
C LEU A 82 18.16 -1.88 -17.09
N ARG A 83 17.60 -2.87 -17.80
CA ARG A 83 17.11 -4.12 -17.21
C ARG A 83 18.24 -4.91 -16.55
N SER A 84 19.38 -5.05 -17.26
CA SER A 84 20.55 -5.73 -16.70
C SER A 84 21.10 -5.02 -15.46
N ALA A 85 21.17 -3.68 -15.47
CA ALA A 85 21.65 -2.91 -14.32
C ALA A 85 20.67 -2.98 -13.14
N LEU A 86 19.35 -3.00 -13.40
CA LEU A 86 18.32 -3.21 -12.39
C LEU A 86 18.44 -4.60 -11.75
N ASP A 87 18.69 -5.65 -12.53
CA ASP A 87 18.87 -7.00 -12.00
C ASP A 87 20.08 -7.07 -11.06
N VAL A 88 21.21 -6.45 -11.43
CA VAL A 88 22.39 -6.32 -10.57
C VAL A 88 22.06 -5.59 -9.26
N PHE A 89 21.31 -4.49 -9.34
CA PHE A 89 20.89 -3.74 -8.17
C PHE A 89 19.97 -4.55 -7.25
N VAL A 90 18.96 -5.22 -7.80
CA VAL A 90 18.01 -6.06 -7.07
C VAL A 90 18.74 -7.21 -6.35
N ASP A 91 19.74 -7.81 -6.99
CA ASP A 91 20.57 -8.85 -6.38
C ASP A 91 21.47 -8.33 -5.25
N LYS A 92 21.96 -7.08 -5.35
CA LYS A 92 22.67 -6.43 -4.23
C LYS A 92 21.74 -6.22 -3.04
N VAL A 93 20.53 -5.68 -3.29
CA VAL A 93 19.51 -5.47 -2.26
C VAL A 93 19.15 -6.79 -1.57
N ARG A 94 18.90 -7.86 -2.34
CA ARG A 94 18.58 -9.19 -1.81
C ARG A 94 19.67 -9.74 -0.89
N ARG A 95 20.95 -9.58 -1.28
CA ARG A 95 22.11 -9.96 -0.45
C ARG A 95 22.31 -9.04 0.76
N GLY A 96 21.68 -7.87 0.75
CA GLY A 96 21.63 -6.93 1.86
C GLY A 96 20.87 -7.44 3.08
N GLY A 97 19.93 -8.36 2.89
CA GLY A 97 19.08 -8.89 3.95
C GLY A 97 17.79 -8.08 4.18
N PRO A 98 16.93 -8.52 5.11
CA PRO A 98 15.54 -8.03 5.24
C PRO A 98 15.40 -6.59 5.75
N ASP A 99 16.47 -5.97 6.25
CA ASP A 99 16.47 -4.57 6.70
C ASP A 99 17.02 -3.59 5.65
N ALA A 100 17.34 -4.07 4.44
CA ALA A 100 17.96 -3.24 3.40
C ALA A 100 17.09 -2.04 3.00
N THR A 101 17.73 -0.89 2.81
CA THR A 101 17.15 0.28 2.15
C THR A 101 17.57 0.28 0.69
N ALA A 102 16.59 0.30 -0.21
CA ALA A 102 16.79 0.43 -1.64
C ALA A 102 16.31 1.82 -2.09
N LEU A 103 17.22 2.62 -2.64
CA LEU A 103 16.91 3.90 -3.24
C LEU A 103 17.03 3.82 -4.77
N VAL A 104 16.09 4.40 -5.48
CA VAL A 104 16.12 4.56 -6.94
C VAL A 104 16.05 6.05 -7.21
N TYR A 105 17.04 6.57 -7.90
CA TYR A 105 17.03 7.93 -8.42
C TYR A 105 17.03 7.87 -9.95
N TYR A 106 16.14 8.62 -10.59
CA TYR A 106 16.06 8.71 -12.04
C TYR A 106 16.04 10.16 -12.49
N ALA A 107 16.94 10.52 -13.42
CA ALA A 107 16.89 11.76 -14.18
C ALA A 107 16.79 11.46 -15.69
N GLY A 108 15.83 12.07 -16.38
CA GLY A 108 15.59 11.87 -17.81
C GLY A 108 14.13 12.02 -18.24
N HIS A 109 13.76 11.50 -19.41
CA HIS A 109 12.36 11.49 -19.87
C HIS A 109 11.57 10.36 -19.22
N ALA A 110 10.37 10.66 -18.75
CA ALA A 110 9.42 9.66 -18.29
C ALA A 110 8.03 9.99 -18.82
N VAL A 111 7.20 8.97 -19.02
CA VAL A 111 5.82 9.14 -19.50
C VAL A 111 4.86 8.35 -18.64
N GLN A 112 3.64 8.84 -18.53
CA GLN A 112 2.50 8.08 -18.03
C GLN A 112 1.70 7.54 -19.19
N LEU A 113 1.41 6.25 -19.14
CA LEU A 113 0.47 5.61 -20.05
C LEU A 113 -0.44 4.73 -19.20
N ASP A 114 -1.75 4.86 -19.38
CA ASP A 114 -2.78 4.02 -18.75
C ASP A 114 -2.69 3.98 -17.22
N GLY A 115 -2.29 5.08 -16.59
CA GLY A 115 -2.12 5.12 -15.13
C GLY A 115 -0.86 4.41 -14.61
N ALA A 116 0.10 4.10 -15.47
CA ALA A 116 1.41 3.55 -15.10
C ALA A 116 2.56 4.48 -15.51
N ASN A 117 3.63 4.48 -14.71
CA ASN A 117 4.82 5.31 -14.90
C ASN A 117 5.92 4.54 -15.62
N TYR A 118 6.41 5.10 -16.70
CA TYR A 118 7.45 4.51 -17.53
C TYR A 118 8.66 5.44 -17.62
N ILE A 119 9.81 4.90 -17.27
CA ILE A 119 11.12 5.50 -17.47
C ILE A 119 11.59 5.14 -18.88
N LEU A 120 12.04 6.15 -19.65
CA LEU A 120 12.47 5.95 -21.03
C LEU A 120 13.97 5.65 -21.14
N PRO A 121 14.35 4.60 -21.89
CA PRO A 121 15.75 4.35 -22.22
C PRO A 121 16.26 5.26 -23.35
N THR A 122 17.57 5.35 -23.54
CA THR A 122 18.17 6.20 -24.59
C THR A 122 17.88 5.72 -26.01
N ASP A 123 17.58 4.42 -26.18
CA ASP A 123 17.27 3.78 -27.46
C ASP A 123 15.77 3.75 -27.81
N ILE A 124 14.93 4.43 -27.04
CA ILE A 124 13.47 4.53 -27.29
C ILE A 124 13.19 4.95 -28.74
N ARG A 125 12.28 4.24 -29.42
CA ARG A 125 11.86 4.52 -30.81
C ARG A 125 10.37 4.81 -30.86
N PRO A 126 9.97 6.09 -30.83
CA PRO A 126 8.58 6.47 -30.92
C PRO A 126 8.12 6.43 -32.37
N GLN A 127 7.67 5.26 -32.80
CA GLN A 127 7.07 5.05 -34.12
C GLN A 127 5.57 4.78 -33.96
N ILE A 128 4.82 5.11 -35.01
CA ILE A 128 3.39 4.83 -35.12
C ILE A 128 3.18 3.31 -35.05
N GLY A 129 2.25 2.85 -34.19
CA GLY A 129 1.96 1.43 -34.04
C GLY A 129 2.91 0.67 -33.12
N THR A 130 3.81 1.34 -32.40
CA THR A 130 4.73 0.67 -31.47
C THR A 130 4.32 0.86 -30.01
N ASN A 131 4.30 -0.26 -29.26
CA ASN A 131 3.97 -0.27 -27.84
C ASN A 131 5.10 0.34 -27.00
N ILE A 132 4.93 1.60 -26.57
CA ILE A 132 5.90 2.32 -25.72
C ILE A 132 6.11 1.61 -24.38
N ALA A 133 5.10 0.90 -23.84
CA ALA A 133 5.23 0.15 -22.60
C ALA A 133 6.22 -1.02 -22.72
N GLU A 134 6.35 -1.63 -23.92
CA GLU A 134 7.31 -2.71 -24.16
C GLU A 134 8.75 -2.20 -24.32
N GLN A 135 8.90 -0.95 -24.77
CA GLN A 135 10.19 -0.28 -24.96
C GLN A 135 10.67 0.52 -23.75
N SER A 136 9.98 0.42 -22.61
CA SER A 136 10.29 1.23 -21.44
C SER A 136 10.35 0.38 -20.16
N LEU A 137 10.78 1.01 -19.07
CA LEU A 137 10.87 0.37 -17.76
C LEU A 137 9.81 0.95 -16.81
N SER A 138 8.93 0.10 -16.30
CA SER A 138 7.87 0.52 -15.38
C SER A 138 8.41 0.78 -13.98
N LEU A 139 8.07 1.92 -13.38
CA LEU A 139 8.37 2.20 -11.97
C LEU A 139 7.69 1.20 -11.03
N SER A 140 6.49 0.75 -11.36
CA SER A 140 5.78 -0.29 -10.61
C SER A 140 6.51 -1.63 -10.65
N ASP A 141 7.15 -1.97 -11.79
CA ASP A 141 7.98 -3.18 -11.89
C ASP A 141 9.23 -3.08 -11.01
N ILE A 142 9.90 -1.91 -11.02
CA ILE A 142 11.05 -1.65 -10.15
C ILE A 142 10.67 -1.86 -8.68
N LEU A 143 9.61 -1.19 -8.20
CA LEU A 143 9.18 -1.28 -6.81
C LEU A 143 8.77 -2.70 -6.41
N ARG A 144 8.06 -3.42 -7.29
CA ARG A 144 7.67 -4.83 -7.07
C ARG A 144 8.88 -5.75 -6.97
N ARG A 145 9.92 -5.54 -7.79
CA ARG A 145 11.16 -6.33 -7.72
C ARG A 145 11.93 -6.06 -6.43
N LEU A 146 11.93 -4.81 -5.93
CA LEU A 146 12.54 -4.47 -4.64
C LEU A 146 11.78 -5.07 -3.46
N ASP A 147 10.45 -5.11 -3.56
CA ASP A 147 9.61 -5.79 -2.57
C ASP A 147 9.92 -7.30 -2.53
N GLY A 148 9.97 -7.95 -3.70
CA GLY A 148 10.38 -9.36 -3.82
C GLY A 148 11.85 -9.63 -3.41
N ALA A 149 12.70 -8.60 -3.36
CA ALA A 149 14.06 -8.69 -2.84
C ALA A 149 14.14 -8.57 -1.31
N GLY A 150 13.03 -8.25 -0.63
CA GLY A 150 12.96 -8.09 0.82
C GLY A 150 13.42 -6.71 1.31
N ALA A 151 13.38 -5.68 0.47
CA ALA A 151 13.72 -4.32 0.90
C ALA A 151 12.68 -3.76 1.89
N LYS A 152 13.13 -3.40 3.09
CA LYS A 152 12.31 -2.80 4.14
C LYS A 152 11.87 -1.39 3.80
N SER A 153 12.80 -0.61 3.24
CA SER A 153 12.57 0.77 2.82
C SER A 153 12.89 0.90 1.33
N LYS A 154 11.91 1.35 0.55
CA LYS A 154 11.98 1.55 -0.90
C LYS A 154 11.77 3.03 -1.17
N ILE A 155 12.79 3.72 -1.65
CA ILE A 155 12.76 5.18 -1.88
C ILE A 155 12.94 5.41 -3.38
N ALA A 156 11.96 5.98 -4.06
CA ALA A 156 12.05 6.34 -5.47
C ALA A 156 11.98 7.86 -5.64
N ILE A 157 12.97 8.44 -6.31
CA ILE A 157 13.09 9.89 -6.55
C ILE A 157 13.23 10.09 -8.06
N LEU A 158 12.25 10.77 -8.67
CA LEU A 158 12.18 10.96 -10.12
C LEU A 158 12.30 12.44 -10.47
N ASP A 159 13.46 12.80 -11.03
CA ASP A 159 13.73 14.08 -11.65
C ASP A 159 13.55 14.02 -13.16
N ALA A 160 12.29 13.85 -13.56
CA ALA A 160 11.94 13.62 -14.95
C ALA A 160 10.95 14.65 -15.48
N CYS A 161 11.20 15.09 -16.72
CA CYS A 161 10.22 15.83 -17.51
C CYS A 161 9.00 14.93 -17.74
N ARG A 162 7.80 15.47 -17.48
CA ARG A 162 6.52 14.79 -17.72
C ARG A 162 5.85 15.25 -19.03
N ASP A 163 6.57 16.00 -19.86
CA ASP A 163 6.12 16.32 -21.22
C ASP A 163 6.26 15.07 -22.08
N ASN A 164 5.22 14.73 -22.83
CA ASN A 164 5.28 13.66 -23.80
C ASN A 164 6.26 14.06 -24.93
N PRO A 165 7.48 13.50 -25.01
CA PRO A 165 8.44 13.87 -26.05
C PRO A 165 7.97 13.43 -27.46
N PHE A 166 6.84 12.73 -27.54
CA PHE A 166 6.22 12.21 -28.75
C PHE A 166 5.07 13.09 -29.27
N ALA A 167 4.81 14.27 -28.68
CA ALA A 167 3.74 15.20 -29.06
C ALA A 167 3.89 15.85 -30.47
N GLY A 168 4.91 15.46 -31.25
CA GLY A 168 5.03 15.83 -32.66
C GLY A 168 3.87 15.28 -33.49
N ARG A 169 3.23 16.16 -34.28
CA ARG A 169 1.92 16.02 -34.98
C ARG A 169 1.64 14.73 -35.79
N GLN A 170 2.62 13.86 -36.02
CA GLN A 170 2.45 12.59 -36.76
C GLN A 170 2.56 11.35 -35.86
N VAL A 171 3.44 11.33 -34.86
CA VAL A 171 3.62 10.18 -33.94
C VAL A 171 2.49 10.13 -32.91
N ALA A 172 2.05 11.29 -32.41
CA ALA A 172 0.89 11.38 -31.53
C ALA A 172 -0.41 10.88 -32.21
N ARG A 173 -0.56 11.09 -33.53
CA ARG A 173 -1.69 10.54 -34.32
C ARG A 173 -1.61 9.03 -34.48
N GLY A 174 -0.41 8.47 -34.63
CA GLY A 174 -0.22 7.03 -34.71
C GLY A 174 -0.37 6.28 -33.38
N LEU A 175 0.05 6.89 -32.28
CA LEU A 175 -0.23 6.40 -30.92
C LEU A 175 -1.73 6.48 -30.60
N ALA A 176 -2.41 7.55 -31.02
CA ALA A 176 -3.87 7.67 -30.90
C ALA A 176 -4.63 6.64 -31.77
N LEU A 177 -4.09 6.25 -32.93
CA LEU A 177 -4.69 5.23 -33.81
C LEU A 177 -4.44 3.78 -33.33
N GLN A 178 -3.36 3.51 -32.61
CA GLN A 178 -3.14 2.19 -32.00
C GLN A 178 -4.08 1.92 -30.81
N ILE A 179 -4.78 2.96 -30.36
CA ILE A 179 -5.65 2.96 -29.20
C ILE A 179 -7.16 2.91 -29.60
N VAL A 180 -7.48 2.86 -30.90
CA VAL A 180 -8.82 3.12 -31.41
C VAL A 180 -9.24 2.06 -32.44
N ASP A 181 -9.83 0.97 -31.95
CA ASP A 181 -11.15 0.58 -32.45
C ASP A 181 -12.18 1.51 -31.78
N GLY A 182 -12.44 2.66 -32.41
CA GLY A 182 -13.37 3.75 -32.00
C GLY A 182 -12.78 4.76 -30.98
N ALA A 183 -12.66 6.07 -31.21
CA ALA A 183 -13.22 6.96 -32.21
C ALA A 183 -12.35 8.23 -32.38
N ASN A 184 -12.61 8.95 -33.48
CA ASN A 184 -12.08 10.27 -33.81
C ASN A 184 -12.51 11.35 -32.80
N GLU A 185 -11.69 11.70 -31.81
CA GLU A 185 -11.65 13.04 -31.19
C GLU A 185 -10.22 13.31 -30.65
N GLY A 186 -9.86 14.59 -30.58
CA GLY A 186 -8.48 15.07 -30.64
C GLY A 186 -7.53 14.58 -29.54
N ILE A 187 -6.27 14.44 -29.93
CA ILE A 187 -5.12 14.17 -29.07
C ILE A 187 -4.96 15.34 -28.09
N SER A 188 -5.45 15.18 -26.87
CA SER A 188 -5.02 16.02 -25.74
C SER A 188 -3.68 15.51 -25.23
N ASN A 189 -2.78 16.44 -24.91
CA ASN A 189 -1.48 16.17 -24.34
C ASN A 189 -1.64 15.56 -22.93
N GLU A 190 -1.71 14.23 -22.83
CA GLU A 190 -1.71 13.51 -21.55
C GLU A 190 -0.32 13.66 -20.90
N ALA A 191 -0.08 14.78 -20.23
CA ALA A 191 1.13 15.05 -19.44
C ALA A 191 0.93 14.49 -18.03
N GLY A 192 1.85 13.67 -17.51
CA GLY A 192 1.73 13.16 -16.14
C GLY A 192 2.62 11.97 -15.81
N LEU A 193 2.72 11.67 -14.50
CA LEU A 193 3.17 10.39 -13.90
C LEU A 193 2.09 10.03 -12.88
N ALA A 194 1.56 8.81 -12.98
CA ALA A 194 0.50 8.28 -12.15
C ALA A 194 0.93 8.17 -10.69
N ARG A 195 -0.01 8.32 -9.77
CA ARG A 195 0.24 8.03 -8.36
C ARG A 195 0.43 6.52 -8.19
N ILE A 196 1.49 6.13 -7.47
CA ILE A 196 1.75 4.73 -7.14
C ILE A 196 1.13 4.41 -5.78
N ASP A 197 0.42 3.30 -5.70
CA ASP A 197 0.06 2.71 -4.40
C ASP A 197 1.33 2.11 -3.79
N SER A 198 1.92 2.90 -2.90
CA SER A 198 3.17 2.63 -2.21
C SER A 198 2.93 1.48 -1.24
N GLY A 199 3.25 0.24 -1.65
CA GLY A 199 3.29 -0.92 -0.75
C GLY A 199 4.14 -0.61 0.50
N SER A 200 3.89 -1.30 1.62
CA SER A 200 4.48 -0.96 2.93
C SER A 200 5.98 -0.67 2.84
N GLY A 201 6.42 0.43 3.48
CA GLY A 201 7.82 0.83 3.47
C GLY A 201 8.26 1.53 2.19
N THR A 202 7.36 2.18 1.43
CA THR A 202 7.71 2.88 0.19
C THR A 202 7.54 4.40 0.30
N PHE A 203 8.54 5.14 -0.18
CA PHE A 203 8.51 6.59 -0.40
C PHE A 203 8.74 6.87 -1.88
N VAL A 204 7.85 7.60 -2.53
CA VAL A 204 8.00 8.02 -3.93
C VAL A 204 7.90 9.53 -4.01
N ALA A 205 8.87 10.17 -4.63
CA ALA A 205 8.87 11.60 -4.88
C ALA A 205 9.19 11.93 -6.34
N PHE A 206 8.58 13.00 -6.81
CA PHE A 206 8.70 13.50 -8.17
C PHE A 206 9.10 14.97 -8.16
N ALA A 207 9.90 15.38 -9.13
CA ALA A 207 10.39 16.75 -9.23
C ALA A 207 9.31 17.81 -9.40
N THR A 208 8.14 17.41 -9.92
CA THR A 208 7.01 18.29 -10.15
C THR A 208 5.69 17.55 -9.94
N SER A 209 4.61 18.31 -10.00
CA SER A 209 3.24 17.82 -9.85
C SER A 209 2.81 16.97 -11.05
N PRO A 210 1.90 16.00 -10.87
CA PRO A 210 1.24 15.38 -12.02
C PRO A 210 0.57 16.42 -12.94
N GLY A 211 0.55 16.17 -14.24
CA GLY A 211 0.09 17.16 -15.24
C GLY A 211 1.10 18.26 -15.59
N SER A 212 2.22 18.39 -14.86
CA SER A 212 3.14 19.53 -15.00
C SER A 212 4.55 19.10 -15.42
N THR A 213 5.25 19.99 -16.13
CA THR A 213 6.62 19.77 -16.59
C THR A 213 7.64 20.08 -15.49
N ALA A 214 8.70 19.28 -15.40
CA ALA A 214 9.87 19.61 -14.58
C ALA A 214 10.85 20.42 -15.44
N ALA A 215 11.41 21.49 -14.89
CA ALA A 215 12.40 22.27 -15.61
C ALA A 215 13.76 21.54 -15.60
N ASP A 216 14.37 21.38 -16.77
CA ASP A 216 15.75 20.91 -16.91
C ASP A 216 16.76 21.87 -16.24
N GLY A 217 16.37 23.14 -16.09
CA GLY A 217 17.18 24.21 -15.49
C GLY A 217 18.15 24.86 -16.49
N THR A 218 18.66 26.03 -16.12
CA THR A 218 19.68 26.76 -16.91
C THR A 218 21.08 26.70 -16.28
N GLY A 219 21.20 26.03 -15.12
CA GLY A 219 22.44 25.86 -14.38
C GLY A 219 23.10 24.51 -14.64
N ALA A 220 23.97 24.08 -13.72
CA ALA A 220 24.65 22.78 -13.82
C ALA A 220 23.72 21.57 -13.61
N ASN A 221 22.63 21.76 -12.86
CA ASN A 221 21.65 20.75 -12.46
C ASN A 221 20.24 21.33 -12.58
N SER A 222 19.22 20.46 -12.59
CA SER A 222 17.81 20.88 -12.51
C SER A 222 17.52 21.63 -11.20
N PRO A 223 16.46 22.45 -11.13
CA PRO A 223 16.05 23.10 -9.88
C PRO A 223 15.74 22.08 -8.77
N PHE A 224 15.16 20.93 -9.13
CA PHE A 224 14.84 19.87 -8.17
C PHE A 224 16.10 19.20 -7.62
N THR A 225 17.02 18.79 -8.49
CA THR A 225 18.27 18.16 -8.06
C THR A 225 19.16 19.15 -7.31
N THR A 226 19.20 20.41 -7.72
CA THR A 226 19.87 21.48 -6.97
C THR A 226 19.33 21.59 -5.54
N ALA A 227 18.01 21.58 -5.35
CA ALA A 227 17.40 21.59 -4.03
C ALA A 227 17.68 20.29 -3.26
N PHE A 228 17.56 19.11 -3.91
CA PHE A 228 17.80 17.82 -3.29
C PHE A 228 19.23 17.69 -2.74
N LEU A 229 20.25 18.05 -3.55
CA LEU A 229 21.65 18.00 -3.16
C LEU A 229 21.98 18.89 -1.95
N ARG A 230 21.23 19.98 -1.76
CA ARG A 230 21.40 20.88 -0.62
C ARG A 230 20.66 20.38 0.61
N GLU A 231 19.36 20.12 0.49
CA GLU A 231 18.51 19.81 1.64
C GLU A 231 18.73 18.39 2.19
N ALA A 232 19.09 17.43 1.34
CA ALA A 232 19.30 16.05 1.78
C ALA A 232 20.53 15.90 2.69
N ARG A 233 21.46 16.86 2.66
CA ARG A 233 22.68 16.86 3.48
C ARG A 233 22.43 17.24 4.94
N GLU A 234 21.23 17.72 5.28
CA GLU A 234 20.89 18.07 6.65
C GLU A 234 20.90 16.82 7.57
N PRO A 235 21.80 16.74 8.57
CA PRO A 235 21.95 15.52 9.37
C PRO A 235 20.77 15.23 10.29
N GLY A 236 20.26 14.00 10.18
CA GLY A 236 19.22 13.45 11.06
C GLY A 236 17.83 14.05 10.85
N LEU A 237 17.55 14.69 9.70
CA LEU A 237 16.17 14.96 9.30
C LEU A 237 15.55 13.75 8.61
N ALA A 238 14.27 13.51 8.93
CA ALA A 238 13.46 12.52 8.23
C ALA A 238 13.30 12.90 6.76
N VAL A 239 13.23 11.92 5.87
CA VAL A 239 13.03 12.13 4.44
C VAL A 239 11.79 12.95 4.12
N GLU A 240 10.69 12.76 4.85
CA GLU A 240 9.48 13.57 4.69
C GLU A 240 9.75 15.05 5.00
N GLN A 241 10.59 15.35 5.99
CA GLN A 241 10.94 16.73 6.35
C GLN A 241 11.86 17.35 5.30
N ILE A 242 12.83 16.57 4.81
CA ILE A 242 13.72 16.96 3.71
C ILE A 242 12.89 17.29 2.46
N PHE A 243 11.91 16.46 2.10
CA PHE A 243 11.09 16.71 0.92
C PHE A 243 10.13 17.90 1.06
N ARG A 244 9.68 18.25 2.28
CA ARG A 244 8.99 19.53 2.53
C ARG A 244 9.91 20.73 2.26
N ARG A 245 11.19 20.64 2.64
CA ARG A 245 12.20 21.68 2.35
C ARG A 245 12.47 21.79 0.85
N ILE A 246 12.67 20.65 0.18
CA ILE A 246 12.87 20.59 -1.27
C ILE A 246 11.68 21.21 -2.00
N ARG A 247 10.45 20.90 -1.57
CA ARG A 247 9.25 21.48 -2.18
C ARG A 247 9.26 23.00 -2.12
N LEU A 248 9.56 23.59 -0.95
CA LEU A 248 9.66 25.04 -0.80
C LEU A 248 10.81 25.62 -1.63
N ALA A 249 11.98 24.98 -1.60
CA ALA A 249 13.15 25.43 -2.35
C ALA A 249 12.89 25.50 -3.86
N VAL A 250 12.27 24.45 -4.41
CA VAL A 250 11.91 24.38 -5.83
C VAL A 250 10.80 25.37 -6.15
N TYR A 251 9.79 25.48 -5.30
CA TYR A 251 8.73 26.47 -5.47
C TYR A 251 9.31 27.88 -5.53
N ASP A 252 10.23 28.24 -4.63
CA ASP A 252 10.84 29.56 -4.59
C ASP A 252 11.74 29.80 -5.81
N SER A 253 12.62 28.85 -6.16
CA SER A 253 13.57 29.01 -7.27
C SER A 253 12.90 29.04 -8.64
N THR A 254 11.70 28.48 -8.75
CA THR A 254 10.92 28.43 -10.01
C THR A 254 9.79 29.45 -10.03
N ASN A 255 9.69 30.33 -9.03
CA ASN A 255 8.57 31.27 -8.87
C ASN A 255 7.20 30.56 -8.87
N GLY A 256 7.18 29.33 -8.37
CA GLY A 256 6.06 28.41 -8.24
C GLY A 256 5.50 27.83 -9.52
N THR A 257 6.29 27.82 -10.61
CA THR A 257 5.95 27.04 -11.81
C THR A 257 6.16 25.54 -11.59
N GLN A 258 7.04 25.16 -10.65
CA GLN A 258 7.30 23.77 -10.29
C GLN A 258 7.04 23.53 -8.80
N ILE A 259 6.28 22.46 -8.49
CA ILE A 259 5.99 22.03 -7.11
C ILE A 259 6.22 20.53 -7.02
N PRO A 260 7.29 20.09 -6.33
CA PRO A 260 7.55 18.68 -6.07
C PRO A 260 6.38 17.98 -5.37
N TRP A 261 6.18 16.71 -5.69
CA TRP A 261 5.12 15.87 -5.14
C TRP A 261 5.72 14.62 -4.51
N ASP A 262 5.23 14.21 -3.34
CA ASP A 262 5.67 12.99 -2.66
C ASP A 262 4.52 12.18 -2.08
N THR A 263 4.76 10.89 -1.91
CA THR A 263 3.87 9.96 -1.22
C THR A 263 4.72 9.05 -0.34
N SER A 264 4.31 8.87 0.92
CA SER A 264 5.02 8.02 1.88
C SER A 264 4.08 6.98 2.50
N SER A 265 4.60 5.75 2.58
CA SER A 265 4.09 4.62 3.36
C SER A 265 5.22 4.05 4.23
N LEU A 266 6.27 4.84 4.46
CA LEU A 266 7.41 4.43 5.29
C LEU A 266 6.93 4.14 6.71
N ILE A 267 7.28 2.94 7.19
CA ILE A 267 6.98 2.50 8.56
C ILE A 267 8.14 2.77 9.52
N THR A 268 9.32 3.10 8.98
CA THR A 268 10.52 3.47 9.73
C THR A 268 11.03 4.80 9.23
N GLU A 269 11.45 5.66 10.15
CA GLU A 269 12.09 6.93 9.81
C GLU A 269 13.40 6.68 9.04
N PHE A 270 13.56 7.37 7.91
CA PHE A 270 14.76 7.31 7.11
C PHE A 270 15.40 8.70 7.01
N SER A 271 16.71 8.78 7.25
CA SER A 271 17.52 9.98 7.00
C SER A 271 18.71 9.64 6.11
N PHE A 272 19.07 10.57 5.21
CA PHE A 272 20.22 10.41 4.33
C PHE A 272 21.53 10.44 5.13
N PHE A 273 21.74 11.50 5.92
CA PHE A 273 22.91 11.64 6.78
C PHE A 273 22.51 11.45 8.25
N GLN A 274 23.32 10.68 8.99
CA GLN A 274 23.10 10.45 10.42
C GLN A 274 23.51 11.68 11.23
N ARG A 275 22.77 11.98 12.31
CA ARG A 275 23.18 13.02 13.26
C ARG A 275 24.33 12.47 14.13
N PRO A 276 25.43 13.22 14.34
CA PRO A 276 26.47 12.81 15.27
C PRO A 276 25.90 12.56 16.67
N ALA A 277 26.35 11.49 17.33
CA ALA A 277 25.93 11.18 18.69
C ALA A 277 26.31 12.32 19.65
N GLY A 278 25.35 12.84 20.40
CA GLY A 278 25.57 13.93 21.37
C GLY A 278 25.38 15.35 20.82
N ALA A 279 25.06 15.52 19.53
CA ALA A 279 24.64 16.83 19.03
C ALA A 279 23.28 17.23 19.63
N PRO A 280 23.05 18.52 19.97
CA PRO A 280 21.73 19.01 20.38
C PRO A 280 20.64 18.56 19.41
N ALA A 281 19.44 18.26 19.92
CA ALA A 281 18.29 17.96 19.07
C ALA A 281 18.17 19.05 18.00
N ALA A 282 18.09 18.67 16.72
CA ALA A 282 18.25 19.62 15.62
C ALA A 282 17.40 20.87 15.82
N GLN A 283 18.08 21.99 16.07
CA GLN A 283 17.48 23.31 16.20
C GLN A 283 17.00 23.89 14.86
N ALA A 284 16.86 23.06 13.82
CA ALA A 284 16.44 23.47 12.48
C ALA A 284 15.32 22.56 11.93
N ALA A 285 14.22 22.45 12.66
CA ALA A 285 12.97 21.86 12.16
C ALA A 285 12.10 22.86 11.38
N THR A 286 12.71 23.91 10.82
CA THR A 286 12.02 24.94 10.06
C THR A 286 12.66 25.13 8.69
N ALA A 287 11.88 25.64 7.73
CA ALA A 287 12.37 26.22 6.49
C ALA A 287 12.04 27.73 6.54
N GLY A 288 12.98 28.53 7.05
CA GLY A 288 12.65 29.90 7.48
C GLY A 288 11.67 29.87 8.66
N ASN A 289 10.53 30.55 8.52
CA ASN A 289 9.45 30.57 9.53
C ASN A 289 8.47 29.39 9.42
N VAL A 290 8.63 28.49 8.45
CA VAL A 290 7.71 27.38 8.22
C VAL A 290 8.06 26.17 9.11
N PRO A 291 7.15 25.70 9.99
CA PRO A 291 7.41 24.52 10.83
C PRO A 291 7.31 23.22 10.00
N LEU A 292 8.28 22.33 10.18
CA LEU A 292 8.41 21.09 9.41
C LEU A 292 8.25 19.82 10.25
N THR A 293 8.28 19.89 11.58
CA THR A 293 8.17 18.71 12.45
C THR A 293 6.73 18.39 12.82
N ALA A 294 5.96 19.41 13.23
CA ALA A 294 4.59 19.25 13.69
C ALA A 294 3.59 19.69 12.62
N ARG A 295 2.54 18.88 12.43
CA ARG A 295 1.42 19.23 11.55
C ARG A 295 0.84 20.59 11.96
N PRO A 296 0.76 21.58 11.04
CA PRO A 296 0.12 22.85 11.29
C PRO A 296 -1.34 22.64 11.69
N THR A 297 -1.75 23.32 12.76
CA THR A 297 -3.15 23.43 13.17
C THR A 297 -3.74 24.72 12.59
N LEU A 298 -5.08 24.81 12.57
CA LEU A 298 -5.75 26.05 12.19
C LEU A 298 -5.30 27.23 13.08
N ALA A 299 -5.11 26.98 14.38
CA ALA A 299 -4.63 27.99 15.34
C ALA A 299 -3.20 28.45 15.02
N SER A 300 -2.28 27.52 14.71
CA SER A 300 -0.91 27.90 14.35
C SER A 300 -0.87 28.69 13.04
N LEU A 301 -1.71 28.35 12.06
CA LEU A 301 -1.78 29.08 10.79
C LEU A 301 -2.34 30.51 10.96
N ARG A 302 -3.30 30.72 11.87
CA ARG A 302 -3.81 32.07 12.18
C ARG A 302 -2.77 33.00 12.81
N GLY A 303 -1.80 32.44 13.53
CA GLY A 303 -0.71 33.19 14.14
C GLY A 303 0.43 33.55 13.16
N MET A 304 0.38 33.05 11.92
CA MET A 304 1.40 33.29 10.89
C MET A 304 1.03 34.48 10.00
N SER A 305 2.03 35.07 9.35
CA SER A 305 1.77 36.00 8.23
C SER A 305 1.05 35.26 7.09
N PRO A 306 0.25 35.93 6.25
CA PRO A 306 -0.41 35.30 5.10
C PRO A 306 0.59 34.56 4.18
N ALA A 307 1.77 35.15 3.96
CA ALA A 307 2.84 34.54 3.19
C ALA A 307 3.39 33.25 3.86
N ASP A 308 3.63 33.27 5.17
CA ASP A 308 4.12 32.10 5.91
C ASP A 308 3.06 31.00 5.99
N ALA A 309 1.77 31.35 6.14
CA ALA A 309 0.66 30.40 6.08
C ALA A 309 0.55 29.74 4.70
N ALA A 310 0.70 30.52 3.62
CA ALA A 310 0.71 30.01 2.25
C ALA A 310 1.91 29.07 2.00
N ARG A 311 3.11 29.48 2.40
CA ARG A 311 4.31 28.63 2.33
C ARG A 311 4.16 27.36 3.16
N THR A 312 3.57 27.45 4.35
CA THR A 312 3.28 26.28 5.19
C THR A 312 2.31 25.32 4.51
N ALA A 313 1.27 25.83 3.85
CA ALA A 313 0.35 25.01 3.06
C ALA A 313 1.04 24.30 1.90
N ILE A 314 1.92 25.02 1.18
CA ILE A 314 2.73 24.44 0.11
C ILE A 314 3.65 23.36 0.65
N ALA A 315 4.43 23.64 1.71
CA ALA A 315 5.39 22.70 2.27
C ALA A 315 4.73 21.36 2.65
N TRP A 316 3.60 21.43 3.34
CA TRP A 316 2.88 20.24 3.81
C TRP A 316 2.03 19.55 2.75
N ASP A 317 1.68 20.24 1.66
CA ASP A 317 0.96 19.71 0.48
C ASP A 317 -0.27 18.85 0.84
N ARG A 318 -1.13 19.35 1.73
CA ARG A 318 -2.36 18.66 2.14
C ARG A 318 -3.61 19.46 1.94
N SER A 319 -4.68 18.80 1.48
CA SER A 319 -5.95 19.42 1.16
C SER A 319 -6.57 20.20 2.33
N ASP A 320 -6.46 19.67 3.55
CA ASP A 320 -6.98 20.36 4.75
C ASP A 320 -6.16 21.60 5.11
N ILE A 321 -4.84 21.57 4.92
CA ILE A 321 -3.96 22.71 5.23
C ILE A 321 -4.15 23.81 4.19
N TYR A 322 -4.27 23.47 2.91
CA TYR A 322 -4.66 24.43 1.87
C TYR A 322 -6.02 25.06 2.18
N GLY A 323 -7.03 24.25 2.51
CA GLY A 323 -8.36 24.76 2.87
C GLY A 323 -8.32 25.69 4.08
N ASN A 324 -7.55 25.35 5.11
CA ASN A 324 -7.36 26.20 6.28
C ASN A 324 -6.65 27.53 5.92
N ALA A 325 -5.56 27.48 5.15
CA ALA A 325 -4.83 28.69 4.75
C ALA A 325 -5.71 29.63 3.92
N LEU A 326 -6.52 29.08 3.01
CA LEU A 326 -7.50 29.82 2.20
C LEU A 326 -8.64 30.40 3.04
N ALA A 327 -9.14 29.66 4.03
CA ALA A 327 -10.21 30.12 4.90
C ALA A 327 -9.76 31.26 5.84
N ILE A 328 -8.49 31.25 6.27
CA ILE A 328 -7.93 32.29 7.12
C ILE A 328 -7.61 33.56 6.32
N ASN A 329 -7.06 33.42 5.10
CA ASN A 329 -6.61 34.53 4.27
C ASN A 329 -7.22 34.46 2.84
N PRO A 330 -8.55 34.59 2.69
CA PRO A 330 -9.22 34.39 1.40
C PRO A 330 -8.89 35.45 0.34
N GLU A 331 -8.49 36.64 0.77
CA GLU A 331 -8.16 37.79 -0.10
C GLU A 331 -6.66 37.97 -0.33
N ASP A 332 -5.81 37.09 0.20
CA ASP A 332 -4.35 37.19 0.00
C ASP A 332 -3.97 36.99 -1.47
N GLN A 333 -2.91 37.66 -1.91
CA GLN A 333 -2.39 37.54 -3.29
C GLN A 333 -2.06 36.08 -3.68
N ASN A 334 -1.74 35.22 -2.71
CA ASN A 334 -1.47 33.80 -2.94
C ASN A 334 -2.74 32.95 -3.01
N ALA A 335 -3.91 33.45 -2.61
CA ALA A 335 -5.14 32.66 -2.51
C ALA A 335 -5.55 32.02 -3.86
N LEU A 336 -5.44 32.76 -4.97
CA LEU A 336 -5.68 32.19 -6.31
C LEU A 336 -4.72 31.05 -6.64
N ARG A 337 -3.45 31.20 -6.28
CA ARG A 337 -2.43 30.18 -6.52
C ARG A 337 -2.67 28.95 -5.64
N LEU A 338 -2.97 29.13 -4.35
CA LEU A 338 -3.30 28.03 -3.44
C LEU A 338 -4.56 27.28 -3.89
N ASN A 339 -5.60 28.00 -4.34
CA ASN A 339 -6.80 27.38 -4.91
C ASN A 339 -6.47 26.52 -6.14
N ARG A 340 -5.62 27.00 -7.05
CA ARG A 340 -5.19 26.23 -8.22
C ARG A 340 -4.44 24.96 -7.81
N ILE A 341 -3.52 25.07 -6.86
CA ILE A 341 -2.77 23.92 -6.34
C ILE A 341 -3.73 22.92 -5.67
N LEU A 342 -4.63 23.39 -4.81
CA LEU A 342 -5.63 22.55 -4.15
C LEU A 342 -6.55 21.84 -5.16
N ALA A 343 -7.02 22.55 -6.19
CA ALA A 343 -7.84 21.97 -7.25
C ALA A 343 -7.07 20.85 -7.98
N GLN A 344 -5.83 21.13 -8.39
CA GLN A 344 -4.95 20.13 -9.02
C GLN A 344 -4.71 18.92 -8.11
N ARG A 345 -4.43 19.12 -6.81
CA ARG A 345 -4.24 18.01 -5.85
C ARG A 345 -5.48 17.15 -5.71
N THR A 346 -6.65 17.80 -5.70
CA THR A 346 -7.92 17.11 -5.51
C THR A 346 -8.29 16.32 -6.76
N ASP A 347 -8.03 16.88 -7.93
CA ASP A 347 -8.17 16.19 -9.22
C ASP A 347 -7.30 14.93 -9.28
N GLU A 348 -6.00 15.05 -9.02
CA GLU A 348 -5.06 13.93 -9.04
C GLU A 348 -5.40 12.83 -8.02
N ARG A 349 -5.90 13.21 -6.84
CA ARG A 349 -6.37 12.24 -5.85
C ARG A 349 -7.59 11.49 -6.35
N ALA A 350 -8.57 12.19 -6.92
CA ALA A 350 -9.77 11.57 -7.48
C ALA A 350 -9.44 10.66 -8.67
N TRP A 351 -8.47 11.06 -9.51
CA TRP A 351 -7.99 10.23 -10.61
C TRP A 351 -7.34 8.94 -10.10
N ALA A 352 -6.44 9.05 -9.11
CA ALA A 352 -5.79 7.89 -8.51
C ALA A 352 -6.81 6.93 -7.86
N GLU A 353 -7.85 7.45 -7.22
CA GLU A 353 -8.96 6.64 -6.68
C GLU A 353 -9.71 5.91 -7.79
N ALA A 354 -10.00 6.58 -8.92
CA ALA A 354 -10.66 5.96 -10.06
C ALA A 354 -9.80 4.84 -10.69
N VAL A 355 -8.50 5.07 -10.86
CA VAL A 355 -7.55 4.08 -11.38
C VAL A 355 -7.45 2.88 -10.43
N LEU A 356 -7.38 3.12 -9.11
CA LEU A 356 -7.32 2.05 -8.10
C LEU A 356 -8.60 1.21 -8.07
N ALA A 357 -9.76 1.85 -8.23
CA ALA A 357 -11.04 1.15 -8.32
C ALA A 357 -11.08 0.25 -9.57
N GLY A 358 -10.52 0.73 -10.68
CA GLY A 358 -10.29 -0.04 -11.90
C GLY A 358 -11.57 -0.53 -12.58
N ASP A 359 -12.68 0.19 -12.38
CA ASP A 359 -13.99 -0.15 -12.91
C ASP A 359 -14.57 0.99 -13.78
N ALA A 360 -15.43 0.60 -14.72
CA ALA A 360 -15.97 1.53 -15.71
C ALA A 360 -16.79 2.68 -15.11
N GLU A 361 -17.47 2.47 -13.98
CA GLU A 361 -18.33 3.49 -13.37
C GLU A 361 -17.52 4.55 -12.63
N SER A 362 -16.45 4.14 -11.95
CA SER A 362 -15.51 5.05 -11.29
C SER A 362 -14.83 5.97 -12.30
N PHE A 363 -14.39 5.44 -13.45
CA PHE A 363 -13.82 6.25 -14.53
C PHE A 363 -14.86 7.21 -15.16
N ARG A 364 -16.08 6.75 -15.43
CA ARG A 364 -17.17 7.62 -15.95
C ARG A 364 -17.58 8.69 -14.95
N LEU A 365 -17.60 8.37 -13.66
CA LEU A 365 -17.88 9.34 -12.61
C LEU A 365 -16.78 10.40 -12.55
N TYR A 366 -15.52 9.99 -12.58
CA TYR A 366 -14.39 10.91 -12.63
C TYR A 366 -14.51 11.87 -13.82
N ALA A 367 -14.71 11.36 -15.04
CA ALA A 367 -14.87 12.19 -16.25
C ALA A 367 -16.03 13.18 -16.16
N ARG A 368 -17.11 12.85 -15.43
CA ARG A 368 -18.25 13.76 -15.18
C ARG A 368 -17.94 14.83 -14.14
N LEU A 369 -17.21 14.47 -13.09
CA LEU A 369 -16.86 15.39 -12.00
C LEU A 369 -15.73 16.34 -12.37
N TYR A 370 -14.82 15.92 -13.25
CA TYR A 370 -13.61 16.64 -13.65
C TYR A 370 -13.52 16.79 -15.19
N PRO A 371 -14.53 17.36 -15.86
CA PRO A 371 -14.60 17.36 -17.34
C PRO A 371 -13.51 18.17 -18.05
N VAL A 372 -12.79 19.01 -17.30
CA VAL A 372 -11.68 19.83 -17.81
C VAL A 372 -10.30 19.29 -17.40
N SER A 373 -10.26 18.12 -16.74
CA SER A 373 -9.00 17.50 -16.34
C SER A 373 -8.28 16.88 -17.54
N ASP A 374 -6.94 16.90 -17.48
CA ASP A 374 -6.07 16.22 -18.45
C ASP A 374 -6.31 14.70 -18.48
N HIS A 375 -6.84 14.10 -17.40
CA HIS A 375 -7.14 12.66 -17.35
C HIS A 375 -8.52 12.29 -17.91
N THR A 376 -9.35 13.25 -18.31
CA THR A 376 -10.73 12.99 -18.74
C THR A 376 -10.78 12.03 -19.93
N ALA A 377 -9.90 12.23 -20.92
CA ALA A 377 -9.80 11.37 -22.10
C ALA A 377 -9.38 9.94 -21.72
N ALA A 378 -8.34 9.80 -20.90
CA ALA A 378 -7.87 8.53 -20.37
C ALA A 378 -8.96 7.82 -19.56
N ALA A 379 -9.71 8.54 -18.73
CA ALA A 379 -10.82 8.00 -17.95
C ALA A 379 -11.89 7.38 -18.86
N LEU A 380 -12.33 8.10 -19.88
CA LEU A 380 -13.34 7.60 -20.81
C LEU A 380 -12.85 6.38 -21.60
N ARG A 381 -11.57 6.37 -21.99
CA ARG A 381 -10.96 5.22 -22.65
C ARG A 381 -10.87 3.99 -21.74
N LEU A 382 -10.35 4.15 -20.52
CA LEU A 382 -10.29 3.06 -19.55
C LEU A 382 -11.68 2.57 -19.18
N ALA A 383 -12.68 3.46 -19.11
CA ALA A 383 -14.07 3.07 -18.88
C ALA A 383 -14.65 2.16 -19.97
N ALA A 384 -14.16 2.25 -21.21
CA ALA A 384 -14.63 1.42 -22.31
C ALA A 384 -14.14 -0.03 -22.21
N THR A 385 -12.97 -0.25 -21.62
CA THR A 385 -12.33 -1.58 -21.51
C THR A 385 -12.39 -2.17 -20.10
N ALA A 386 -12.64 -1.35 -19.08
CA ALA A 386 -12.68 -1.77 -17.68
C ALA A 386 -13.94 -2.61 -17.36
N PRO A 387 -13.83 -3.56 -16.43
CA PRO A 387 -14.99 -4.32 -15.96
C PRO A 387 -16.01 -3.41 -15.26
N SER A 388 -17.30 -3.65 -15.50
CA SER A 388 -18.37 -2.99 -14.75
C SER A 388 -18.53 -3.62 -13.36
N ARG A 389 -18.62 -2.81 -12.31
CA ARG A 389 -18.90 -3.26 -10.93
C ARG A 389 -20.11 -2.50 -10.38
N ASN A 390 -20.95 -3.18 -9.59
CA ASN A 390 -22.22 -2.65 -9.08
C ASN A 390 -22.06 -1.65 -7.89
N ARG A 391 -20.88 -1.06 -7.70
CA ARG A 391 -20.57 -0.17 -6.58
C ARG A 391 -19.54 0.86 -7.02
N VAL A 392 -19.94 2.13 -7.05
CA VAL A 392 -19.08 3.26 -7.41
C VAL A 392 -18.27 3.68 -6.18
N GLN A 393 -16.94 3.68 -6.28
CA GLN A 393 -16.03 4.18 -5.25
C GLN A 393 -15.24 5.37 -5.81
N VAL A 394 -15.85 6.56 -5.85
CA VAL A 394 -15.08 7.81 -5.95
C VAL A 394 -15.55 8.68 -4.79
N ALA A 395 -14.67 8.87 -3.81
CA ALA A 395 -15.07 9.38 -2.49
C ALA A 395 -15.10 10.90 -2.43
N GLN A 396 -14.69 11.62 -3.48
CA GLN A 396 -14.43 13.05 -3.36
C GLN A 396 -15.12 13.87 -4.45
N THR A 397 -16.02 14.74 -4.00
CA THR A 397 -16.63 15.79 -4.83
C THR A 397 -15.59 16.88 -5.09
N CYS A 398 -15.39 17.23 -6.37
CA CYS A 398 -14.54 18.35 -6.78
C CYS A 398 -14.97 19.65 -6.07
N PRO A 399 -14.10 20.32 -5.27
CA PRO A 399 -14.46 21.50 -4.50
C PRO A 399 -14.59 22.78 -5.34
N VAL A 400 -14.12 22.79 -6.60
CA VAL A 400 -14.07 23.98 -7.48
C VAL A 400 -14.87 23.79 -8.78
N CYS A 401 -15.40 22.59 -9.03
CA CYS A 401 -16.17 22.33 -10.24
C CYS A 401 -17.59 22.91 -10.09
N PRO A 402 -18.16 23.55 -11.13
CA PRO A 402 -19.55 23.98 -11.09
C PRO A 402 -20.41 22.76 -10.77
N ALA A 403 -21.28 22.90 -9.76
CA ALA A 403 -22.08 21.81 -9.23
C ALA A 403 -22.82 21.09 -10.37
N VAL A 404 -22.35 19.89 -10.75
CA VAL A 404 -23.15 18.97 -11.55
C VAL A 404 -24.33 18.61 -10.65
N GLN A 405 -25.50 19.17 -10.94
CA GLN A 405 -26.73 18.86 -10.24
C GLN A 405 -26.87 17.33 -10.23
N GLN A 406 -26.86 16.73 -9.04
CA GLN A 406 -27.13 15.31 -8.89
C GLN A 406 -28.45 15.01 -9.61
N PRO A 407 -28.52 13.98 -10.48
CA PRO A 407 -29.80 13.59 -11.05
C PRO A 407 -30.69 13.16 -9.88
N ARG A 408 -31.74 13.96 -9.61
CA ARG A 408 -32.78 13.62 -8.65
C ARG A 408 -33.25 12.21 -8.95
N SER A 409 -32.99 11.28 -8.03
CA SER A 409 -33.55 9.95 -8.10
C SER A 409 -35.08 10.09 -8.11
N ARG A 410 -35.71 9.83 -9.27
CA ARG A 410 -37.16 9.63 -9.31
C ARG A 410 -37.45 8.35 -8.54
N ARG A 411 -37.79 8.48 -7.25
CA ARG A 411 -38.66 7.49 -6.62
C ARG A 411 -39.96 7.52 -7.40
N ALA A 412 -40.28 6.41 -8.04
CA ALA A 412 -41.62 6.19 -8.54
C ALA A 412 -42.53 6.06 -7.31
N ASP A 413 -43.26 7.12 -7.00
CA ASP A 413 -44.34 7.09 -6.01
C ASP A 413 -45.45 6.17 -6.54
N TYR A 414 -45.56 4.98 -5.96
CA TYR A 414 -46.73 4.14 -6.09
C TYR A 414 -47.87 4.77 -5.29
N THR A 415 -48.84 5.36 -5.98
CA THR A 415 -50.08 5.86 -5.39
C THR A 415 -51.19 4.82 -5.59
N PRO A 416 -51.80 4.28 -4.52
CA PRO A 416 -53.05 3.54 -4.65
C PRO A 416 -54.20 4.49 -4.98
N ARG A 417 -55.02 4.07 -5.93
CA ARG A 417 -56.18 4.78 -6.45
C ARG A 417 -57.33 4.80 -5.43
N GLY A 418 -57.84 6.00 -5.13
CA GLY A 418 -59.28 6.33 -5.10
C GLY A 418 -60.12 5.94 -3.89
N VAL A 419 -60.38 6.90 -3.01
CA VAL A 419 -61.68 7.06 -2.32
C VAL A 419 -62.11 8.51 -2.45
N SER A 420 -63.31 8.73 -3.01
CA SER A 420 -63.92 10.04 -3.27
C SER A 420 -64.25 10.82 -1.99
N PRO A 421 -64.35 12.16 -2.06
CA PRO A 421 -64.44 13.02 -0.89
C PRO A 421 -65.89 13.21 -0.43
N ALA A 422 -66.10 13.19 0.88
CA ALA A 422 -67.31 13.70 1.52
C ALA A 422 -67.00 14.98 2.31
N ARG A 423 -67.52 16.09 1.77
CA ARG A 423 -68.14 17.24 2.44
C ARG A 423 -67.44 17.94 3.63
N THR A 424 -67.06 19.17 3.31
CA THR A 424 -66.95 20.41 4.12
C THR A 424 -67.67 20.44 5.48
N GLY A 425 -66.92 20.81 6.52
CA GLY A 425 -67.38 21.32 7.81
C GLY A 425 -66.42 22.40 8.34
N MET A 426 -66.98 23.51 8.83
CA MET A 426 -66.34 24.80 9.17
C MET A 426 -65.21 24.76 10.23
N PRO A 427 -64.31 25.77 10.27
CA PRO A 427 -63.24 25.84 11.28
C PRO A 427 -63.80 26.25 12.64
N ARG A 428 -63.54 25.44 13.67
CA ARG A 428 -63.88 25.75 15.06
C ARG A 428 -62.69 26.44 15.75
N ARG A 429 -62.94 27.63 16.28
CA ARG A 429 -62.04 28.47 17.10
C ARG A 429 -61.33 27.68 18.21
N ALA A 430 -60.03 27.90 18.36
CA ALA A 430 -59.26 27.48 19.52
C ALA A 430 -59.65 28.31 20.78
N PRO A 431 -59.69 27.73 21.98
CA PRO A 431 -59.91 28.48 23.22
C PRO A 431 -58.67 29.27 23.64
N VAL A 432 -58.89 30.49 24.09
CA VAL A 432 -57.91 31.38 24.72
C VAL A 432 -57.64 30.92 26.15
N THR A 433 -56.39 30.66 26.50
CA THR A 433 -55.95 30.44 27.89
C THR A 433 -55.51 31.76 28.54
N PRO A 434 -55.84 32.02 29.81
CA PRO A 434 -55.51 33.27 30.51
C PRO A 434 -54.02 33.33 30.93
N PRO A 435 -53.47 34.53 31.17
CA PRO A 435 -52.06 34.71 31.53
C PRO A 435 -51.77 34.30 32.99
N PRO A 436 -50.53 33.87 33.30
CA PRO A 436 -50.13 33.49 34.65
C PRO A 436 -49.94 34.71 35.58
N PRO A 437 -50.12 34.55 36.90
CA PRO A 437 -49.93 35.62 37.89
C PRO A 437 -48.44 35.93 38.13
N PRO A 438 -48.12 37.13 38.67
CA PRO A 438 -46.73 37.55 38.86
C PRO A 438 -46.04 36.75 39.97
N MET A 439 -44.82 36.28 39.68
CA MET A 439 -43.93 35.61 40.64
C MET A 439 -43.46 36.60 41.72
N ALA A 440 -43.60 36.19 42.98
CA ALA A 440 -42.91 36.78 44.11
C ALA A 440 -41.39 36.49 44.03
N PRO A 441 -40.53 37.38 44.56
CA PRO A 441 -39.08 37.20 44.50
C PRO A 441 -38.67 36.06 45.44
N GLN A 442 -38.20 34.95 44.88
CA GLN A 442 -37.56 33.89 45.66
C GLN A 442 -36.14 34.33 46.04
N ALA A 443 -35.87 34.24 47.34
CA ALA A 443 -34.59 34.51 47.96
C ALA A 443 -33.48 33.64 47.35
N MET A 444 -32.31 34.26 47.10
CA MET A 444 -31.05 33.58 46.84
C MET A 444 -30.76 32.58 47.97
N ALA A 445 -30.86 31.29 47.67
CA ALA A 445 -30.21 30.26 48.46
C ALA A 445 -28.72 30.26 48.10
N PRO A 446 -27.80 30.16 49.07
CA PRO A 446 -26.38 30.05 48.78
C PRO A 446 -26.10 28.70 48.10
N ASP A 447 -25.28 28.73 47.05
CA ASP A 447 -24.79 27.54 46.37
C ASP A 447 -24.10 26.60 47.36
N LEU A 448 -24.73 25.45 47.61
CA LEU A 448 -24.05 24.31 48.22
C LEU A 448 -23.12 23.71 47.16
N PRO A 449 -21.84 23.44 47.45
CA PRO A 449 -20.98 22.71 46.54
C PRO A 449 -21.59 21.33 46.30
N ALA A 450 -21.76 20.96 45.02
CA ALA A 450 -22.28 19.66 44.62
C ALA A 450 -21.43 18.53 45.23
N LEU A 451 -21.95 17.90 46.28
CA LEU A 451 -21.36 16.73 46.96
C LEU A 451 -21.77 15.40 46.30
N PHE A 452 -22.31 15.43 45.09
CA PHE A 452 -22.59 14.23 44.31
C PHE A 452 -21.64 14.20 43.10
N PRO A 453 -20.83 13.13 42.91
CA PRO A 453 -20.05 13.00 41.68
C PRO A 453 -21.00 13.06 40.49
N GLU A 454 -20.71 13.92 39.51
CA GLU A 454 -21.47 13.96 38.27
C GLU A 454 -21.51 12.54 37.68
N ARG A 455 -22.70 12.04 37.35
CA ARG A 455 -22.82 10.74 36.67
C ARG A 455 -21.93 10.75 35.43
N PRO A 456 -21.18 9.68 35.14
CA PRO A 456 -20.32 9.64 33.97
C PRO A 456 -21.16 9.90 32.72
N ARG A 457 -20.82 10.98 32.02
CA ARG A 457 -21.40 11.30 30.72
C ARG A 457 -20.62 10.52 29.68
N TRP A 458 -21.31 9.67 28.94
CA TRP A 458 -20.71 8.84 27.90
C TRP A 458 -20.67 9.55 26.55
N THR A 459 -21.18 10.79 26.44
CA THR A 459 -21.18 11.58 25.20
C THR A 459 -19.83 12.26 25.01
N GLY A 460 -19.15 11.97 23.90
CA GLY A 460 -17.86 12.59 23.58
C GLY A 460 -17.02 11.77 22.64
N PHE A 461 -15.88 12.35 22.24
CA PHE A 461 -14.83 11.63 21.51
C PHE A 461 -13.94 10.89 22.52
N TYR A 462 -13.57 9.67 22.18
CA TYR A 462 -12.63 8.88 22.98
C TYR A 462 -11.55 8.26 22.11
N VAL A 463 -10.38 8.06 22.71
CA VAL A 463 -9.27 7.30 22.16
C VAL A 463 -8.83 6.25 23.18
N GLY A 464 -8.45 5.07 22.70
CA GLY A 464 -8.09 3.97 23.59
C GLY A 464 -7.08 3.01 23.00
N GLY A 465 -6.48 2.22 23.88
CA GLY A 465 -5.61 1.10 23.54
C GLY A 465 -6.19 -0.20 24.06
N SER A 466 -5.98 -1.30 23.35
CA SER A 466 -6.44 -2.62 23.76
C SER A 466 -5.42 -3.71 23.44
N LEU A 467 -5.42 -4.75 24.26
CA LEU A 467 -4.64 -5.97 24.08
C LEU A 467 -5.57 -7.17 24.29
N GLY A 468 -5.33 -8.24 23.57
CA GLY A 468 -6.19 -9.40 23.57
C GLY A 468 -5.58 -10.61 22.90
N GLY A 469 -6.41 -11.62 22.77
CA GLY A 469 -6.13 -12.83 22.02
C GLY A 469 -7.24 -13.06 21.01
N GLY A 470 -6.90 -13.68 19.89
CA GLY A 470 -7.88 -14.11 18.91
C GLY A 470 -7.64 -15.55 18.49
N ARG A 471 -8.70 -16.16 17.97
CA ARG A 471 -8.66 -17.45 17.30
C ARG A 471 -9.13 -17.25 15.87
N GLN A 472 -8.31 -17.68 14.93
CA GLN A 472 -8.62 -17.72 13.52
C GLN A 472 -9.16 -19.12 13.19
N SER A 473 -10.30 -19.14 12.52
CA SER A 473 -10.98 -20.33 12.03
C SER A 473 -11.04 -20.26 10.51
N ASP A 474 -10.27 -21.11 9.86
CA ASP A 474 -10.09 -21.06 8.42
C ASP A 474 -10.63 -22.30 7.75
N ARG A 475 -11.15 -22.10 6.54
CA ARG A 475 -11.51 -23.21 5.66
C ARG A 475 -10.91 -22.98 4.29
N THR A 476 -9.93 -23.80 3.94
CA THR A 476 -9.28 -23.82 2.65
C THR A 476 -9.80 -25.02 1.86
N THR A 477 -10.35 -24.79 0.67
CA THR A 477 -10.74 -25.84 -0.27
C THR A 477 -9.78 -25.88 -1.45
N VAL A 478 -9.40 -27.07 -1.89
CA VAL A 478 -8.44 -27.24 -2.99
C VAL A 478 -9.13 -27.89 -4.19
N ALA A 479 -9.00 -27.28 -5.36
CA ALA A 479 -9.60 -27.78 -6.61
C ALA A 479 -8.76 -27.38 -7.83
N GLY A 480 -8.59 -28.26 -8.81
CA GLY A 480 -7.91 -27.95 -10.07
C GLY A 480 -8.02 -29.10 -11.06
N PRO A 481 -7.63 -28.91 -12.32
CA PRO A 481 -7.40 -30.04 -13.22
C PRO A 481 -6.25 -30.88 -12.65
N PHE A 482 -6.60 -32.05 -12.13
CA PHE A 482 -5.63 -33.04 -11.66
C PHE A 482 -5.43 -34.08 -12.75
N GLY A 483 -4.17 -34.44 -13.02
CA GLY A 483 -3.87 -35.46 -14.02
C GLY A 483 -4.22 -36.86 -13.52
N SER A 484 -4.58 -37.75 -14.45
CA SER A 484 -4.59 -39.19 -14.20
C SER A 484 -3.17 -39.73 -14.36
N PRO A 485 -2.71 -40.71 -13.55
CA PRO A 485 -1.38 -41.27 -13.71
C PRO A 485 -1.26 -41.95 -15.08
N THR A 486 -0.40 -41.43 -15.97
CA THR A 486 -0.09 -42.06 -17.25
C THR A 486 1.14 -42.95 -17.05
N PHE A 487 0.94 -44.27 -17.10
CA PHE A 487 2.04 -45.22 -17.13
C PHE A 487 2.50 -45.37 -18.59
N THR A 488 3.69 -44.90 -18.92
CA THR A 488 4.30 -45.15 -20.23
C THR A 488 5.15 -46.42 -20.15
N PRO A 489 4.74 -47.55 -20.76
CA PRO A 489 5.61 -48.71 -20.83
C PRO A 489 6.84 -48.36 -21.67
N THR A 490 8.04 -48.55 -21.12
CA THR A 490 9.30 -48.36 -21.85
C THR A 490 9.78 -49.73 -22.32
N THR A 491 9.72 -49.99 -23.62
CA THR A 491 10.36 -51.18 -24.22
C THR A 491 11.79 -50.85 -24.62
N THR A 492 12.75 -51.59 -24.08
CA THR A 492 14.15 -51.48 -24.49
C THR A 492 14.43 -52.58 -25.51
N THR A 493 14.75 -52.19 -26.74
CA THR A 493 15.18 -53.12 -27.79
C THR A 493 16.70 -53.23 -27.75
N THR A 494 17.22 -54.41 -27.44
CA THR A 494 18.65 -54.68 -27.47
C THR A 494 18.96 -55.56 -28.67
N THR A 495 19.77 -55.06 -29.58
CA THR A 495 20.23 -55.81 -30.76
C THR A 495 21.63 -56.35 -30.47
N SER A 496 21.77 -57.67 -30.52
CA SER A 496 23.07 -58.34 -30.39
C SER A 496 23.43 -59.04 -31.70
N THR A 497 24.66 -58.84 -32.16
CA THR A 497 25.17 -59.44 -33.40
C THR A 497 26.22 -60.46 -33.04
N THR A 498 25.99 -61.73 -33.41
CA THR A 498 26.96 -62.81 -33.20
C THR A 498 27.44 -63.30 -34.56
N THR A 499 28.74 -63.17 -34.79
CA THR A 499 29.40 -63.63 -36.02
C THR A 499 30.15 -64.91 -35.71
N THR A 500 29.81 -65.98 -36.41
CA THR A 500 30.48 -67.29 -36.25
C THR A 500 31.12 -67.69 -37.57
N THR A 501 32.39 -68.08 -37.52
CA THR A 501 33.17 -68.48 -38.69
C THR A 501 33.64 -69.91 -38.48
N ASN A 502 33.25 -70.82 -39.37
CA ASN A 502 33.66 -72.22 -39.27
C ASN A 502 35.02 -72.45 -39.93
N SER A 503 35.89 -73.21 -39.26
CA SER A 503 37.21 -73.61 -39.75
C SER A 503 37.12 -74.88 -40.61
N THR A 504 36.59 -74.73 -41.83
CA THR A 504 36.68 -75.71 -42.92
C THR A 504 37.52 -75.14 -44.06
N PRO A 505 38.07 -75.97 -44.99
CA PRO A 505 38.96 -75.51 -46.05
C PRO A 505 38.37 -74.41 -46.97
N PHE A 506 37.05 -74.21 -46.96
CA PHE A 506 36.39 -72.99 -47.40
C PHE A 506 35.58 -72.40 -46.23
N PRO A 507 36.06 -71.34 -45.56
CA PRO A 507 35.36 -70.77 -44.42
C PRO A 507 34.14 -69.97 -44.90
N THR A 508 32.98 -70.21 -44.28
CA THR A 508 31.76 -69.40 -44.48
C THR A 508 31.49 -68.63 -43.19
N THR A 509 31.41 -67.30 -43.29
CA THR A 509 31.10 -66.42 -42.17
C THR A 509 29.59 -66.22 -42.10
N THR A 510 28.97 -66.64 -41.00
CA THR A 510 27.53 -66.42 -40.77
C THR A 510 27.36 -65.39 -39.67
N THR A 511 26.74 -64.26 -40.01
CA THR A 511 26.37 -63.21 -39.05
C THR A 511 24.90 -63.34 -38.71
N VAL A 512 24.60 -63.66 -37.45
CA VAL A 512 23.22 -63.70 -36.94
C VAL A 512 22.98 -62.45 -36.10
N VAL A 513 22.02 -61.64 -36.52
CA VAL A 513 21.55 -60.47 -35.76
C VAL A 513 20.31 -60.88 -35.01
N THR A 514 20.38 -60.89 -33.68
CA THR A 514 19.25 -61.23 -32.80
C THR A 514 18.75 -59.95 -32.13
N THR A 515 17.51 -59.58 -32.43
CA THR A 515 16.84 -58.43 -31.83
C THR A 515 15.90 -58.94 -30.74
N ALA A 516 16.18 -58.61 -29.48
CA ALA A 516 15.29 -58.94 -28.36
C ALA A 516 14.65 -57.66 -27.83
N THR A 517 13.32 -57.65 -27.76
CA THR A 517 12.55 -56.57 -27.12
C THR A 517 12.14 -57.05 -25.74
N VAL A 518 12.76 -56.51 -24.69
CA VAL A 518 12.39 -56.80 -23.31
C VAL A 518 11.50 -55.66 -22.82
N ALA A 519 10.35 -55.99 -22.24
CA ALA A 519 9.54 -55.01 -21.51
C ALA A 519 10.38 -54.52 -20.32
N GLY A 520 10.91 -53.30 -20.40
CA GLY A 520 11.66 -52.70 -19.30
C GLY A 520 10.74 -52.44 -18.11
N THR A 521 11.31 -52.36 -16.91
CA THR A 521 10.62 -51.79 -15.75
C THR A 521 9.99 -50.47 -16.14
N SER A 522 8.67 -50.36 -15.99
CA SER A 522 7.92 -49.14 -16.25
C SER A 522 8.54 -47.98 -15.47
N VAL A 523 9.27 -47.11 -16.18
CA VAL A 523 9.74 -45.85 -15.60
C VAL A 523 8.51 -44.97 -15.46
N LEU A 524 8.25 -44.43 -14.26
CA LEU A 524 7.16 -43.49 -14.06
C LEU A 524 7.40 -42.31 -15.01
N ALA A 525 6.57 -42.20 -16.06
CA ALA A 525 6.49 -40.96 -16.82
C ALA A 525 6.15 -39.83 -15.84
N ALA A 526 6.75 -38.65 -16.03
CA ALA A 526 6.54 -37.49 -15.16
C ALA A 526 5.05 -37.34 -14.82
N SER A 527 4.69 -37.62 -13.56
CA SER A 527 3.29 -37.72 -13.18
C SER A 527 2.78 -36.34 -12.76
N ALA A 528 1.71 -35.89 -13.40
CA ALA A 528 0.90 -34.76 -12.95
C ALA A 528 0.43 -34.95 -11.48
N ILE A 529 0.11 -33.86 -10.79
CA ILE A 529 -0.43 -33.93 -9.42
C ILE A 529 -1.68 -34.81 -9.43
N ASN A 530 -1.66 -35.89 -8.64
CA ASN A 530 -2.75 -36.86 -8.55
C ASN A 530 -3.89 -36.29 -7.70
N ALA A 531 -5.12 -36.31 -8.22
CA ALA A 531 -6.32 -35.80 -7.54
C ALA A 531 -6.55 -36.46 -6.17
N ALA A 532 -6.22 -37.75 -6.04
CA ALA A 532 -6.34 -38.51 -4.80
C ALA A 532 -5.30 -38.10 -3.74
N ALA A 533 -4.25 -37.37 -4.13
CA ALA A 533 -3.20 -36.89 -3.25
C ALA A 533 -3.52 -35.51 -2.65
N VAL A 534 -4.54 -34.84 -3.18
CA VAL A 534 -4.89 -33.47 -2.81
C VAL A 534 -6.09 -33.47 -1.86
N PRO A 535 -5.93 -33.00 -0.61
CA PRO A 535 -7.04 -32.94 0.33
C PRO A 535 -8.10 -31.95 -0.17
N ARG A 536 -9.38 -32.36 -0.09
CA ARG A 536 -10.52 -31.52 -0.51
C ARG A 536 -10.71 -30.29 0.37
N SER A 537 -10.27 -30.37 1.63
CA SER A 537 -10.28 -29.24 2.56
C SER A 537 -9.13 -29.31 3.56
N LEU A 538 -8.59 -28.14 3.91
CA LEU A 538 -7.71 -27.90 5.04
C LEU A 538 -8.32 -26.82 5.95
N SER A 539 -8.02 -26.89 7.24
CA SER A 539 -8.39 -25.90 8.25
C SER A 539 -7.13 -25.48 9.00
N PRO A 540 -6.37 -24.48 8.47
CA PRO A 540 -5.20 -23.93 9.13
C PRO A 540 -5.62 -23.00 10.27
N ASP A 541 -6.32 -23.55 11.27
CA ASP A 541 -6.76 -22.78 12.43
C ASP A 541 -5.56 -22.36 13.28
N GLY A 542 -5.68 -21.19 13.89
CA GLY A 542 -4.59 -20.61 14.67
C GLY A 542 -5.09 -19.73 15.81
N SER A 543 -4.23 -19.46 16.76
CA SER A 543 -4.51 -18.50 17.84
C SER A 543 -3.31 -17.59 18.03
N GLY A 544 -3.55 -16.34 18.40
CA GLY A 544 -2.49 -15.37 18.52
C GLY A 544 -2.88 -14.15 19.32
N MET A 545 -1.87 -13.31 19.55
CA MET A 545 -2.05 -12.04 20.27
C MET A 545 -2.55 -10.96 19.31
N VAL A 546 -3.37 -10.08 19.87
CA VAL A 546 -3.96 -8.93 19.18
C VAL A 546 -3.70 -7.69 20.04
N GLY A 547 -3.14 -6.64 19.45
CA GLY A 547 -2.94 -5.37 20.14
C GLY A 547 -3.26 -4.21 19.21
N GLY A 548 -3.99 -3.21 19.69
CA GLY A 548 -4.50 -2.17 18.81
C GLY A 548 -4.89 -0.87 19.50
N ALA A 549 -5.10 0.14 18.67
CA ALA A 549 -5.64 1.43 19.07
C ALA A 549 -7.06 1.58 18.50
N GLN A 550 -7.90 2.31 19.22
CA GLN A 550 -9.28 2.58 18.83
C GLN A 550 -9.62 4.05 19.05
N PHE A 551 -10.48 4.57 18.18
CA PHE A 551 -11.01 5.92 18.24
C PHE A 551 -12.51 5.85 17.98
N GLY A 552 -13.30 6.65 18.70
CA GLY A 552 -14.72 6.69 18.47
C GLY A 552 -15.40 7.92 19.03
N PHE A 553 -16.69 8.02 18.72
CA PHE A 553 -17.57 9.04 19.23
C PHE A 553 -18.85 8.40 19.77
N ASN A 554 -19.29 8.87 20.92
CA ASN A 554 -20.54 8.49 21.54
C ASN A 554 -21.48 9.67 21.69
N TYR A 555 -22.77 9.38 21.58
CA TYR A 555 -23.85 10.27 21.90
C TYR A 555 -24.84 9.56 22.82
N GLN A 556 -24.96 10.05 24.06
CA GLN A 556 -25.86 9.51 25.08
C GLN A 556 -27.18 10.30 25.11
N ILE A 557 -28.29 9.57 25.01
CA ILE A 557 -29.66 10.08 25.17
C ILE A 557 -30.32 9.28 26.31
N GLY A 558 -30.36 9.85 27.51
CA GLY A 558 -30.82 9.13 28.70
C GLY A 558 -29.95 7.92 29.00
N ALA A 559 -30.55 6.72 29.01
CA ALA A 559 -29.83 5.46 29.21
C ALA A 559 -29.27 4.86 27.91
N VAL A 560 -29.63 5.39 26.74
CA VAL A 560 -29.19 4.85 25.45
C VAL A 560 -27.95 5.59 24.97
N VAL A 561 -26.95 4.86 24.47
CA VAL A 561 -25.77 5.39 23.81
C VAL A 561 -25.74 4.89 22.38
N ILE A 562 -25.54 5.80 21.43
CA ILE A 562 -25.23 5.46 20.03
C ILE A 562 -23.87 6.04 19.68
N GLY A 563 -23.11 5.36 18.85
CA GLY A 563 -21.77 5.80 18.50
C GLY A 563 -21.22 5.16 17.25
N ALA A 564 -20.05 5.65 16.85
CA ALA A 564 -19.25 5.04 15.80
C ALA A 564 -17.83 4.86 16.33
N GLU A 565 -17.22 3.73 16.01
CA GLU A 565 -15.85 3.41 16.38
C GLU A 565 -15.06 2.90 15.18
N THR A 566 -13.77 3.19 15.20
CA THR A 566 -12.79 2.56 14.32
C THR A 566 -11.67 1.99 15.19
N ASP A 567 -11.24 0.78 14.89
CA ASP A 567 -10.11 0.15 15.57
C ASP A 567 -9.12 -0.41 14.56
N LEU A 568 -7.83 -0.27 14.89
CA LEU A 568 -6.72 -0.81 14.12
C LEU A 568 -5.86 -1.66 15.04
N SER A 569 -5.74 -2.94 14.71
CA SER A 569 -5.08 -3.95 15.52
C SER A 569 -3.95 -4.62 14.72
N ALA A 570 -2.76 -4.65 15.30
CA ALA A 570 -1.68 -5.55 14.87
C ALA A 570 -1.97 -6.94 15.42
N THR A 571 -1.83 -7.95 14.57
CA THR A 571 -2.23 -9.33 14.89
C THR A 571 -1.12 -10.30 14.51
N ARG A 572 -0.99 -11.38 15.27
CA ARG A 572 -0.28 -12.60 14.83
C ARG A 572 -1.26 -13.76 14.84
N LEU A 573 -2.39 -13.55 14.16
CA LEU A 573 -3.44 -14.55 14.05
C LEU A 573 -3.15 -15.34 12.79
N GLY A 574 -2.87 -16.62 12.92
CA GLY A 574 -2.60 -17.44 11.76
C GLY A 574 -2.29 -18.87 12.14
N GLY A 575 -2.52 -19.77 11.19
CA GLY A 575 -2.31 -21.19 11.36
C GLY A 575 -1.70 -21.81 10.12
N SER A 576 -1.19 -23.03 10.30
CA SER A 576 -0.69 -23.85 9.21
C SER A 576 -1.22 -25.27 9.38
N GLN A 577 -1.66 -25.87 8.28
CA GLN A 577 -1.97 -27.28 8.23
C GLN A 577 -1.19 -27.95 7.11
N THR A 578 -0.66 -29.13 7.38
CA THR A 578 0.04 -29.97 6.41
C THR A 578 -0.59 -31.36 6.40
N ILE A 579 -0.94 -31.85 5.21
CA ILE A 579 -1.50 -33.18 5.00
C ILE A 579 -0.67 -33.86 3.91
N SER A 580 -0.25 -35.09 4.17
CA SER A 580 0.45 -35.91 3.18
C SER A 580 -0.38 -37.12 2.77
N ALA A 581 -0.37 -37.45 1.49
CA ALA A 581 -1.03 -38.62 0.92
C ALA A 581 -0.11 -39.32 -0.08
N ASN A 582 -0.23 -40.64 -0.19
CA ASN A 582 0.62 -41.45 -1.08
C ASN A 582 -0.22 -42.30 -2.06
N PRO A 583 -0.85 -41.69 -3.08
CA PRO A 583 -1.57 -42.45 -4.09
C PRO A 583 -0.62 -42.95 -5.18
N GLY A 584 -0.48 -44.28 -5.28
CA GLY A 584 0.26 -44.91 -6.37
C GLY A 584 1.79 -44.90 -6.22
N GLY A 585 2.32 -44.73 -5.01
CA GLY A 585 3.75 -44.88 -4.70
C GLY A 585 4.54 -43.58 -4.55
N THR A 586 3.97 -42.44 -4.95
CA THR A 586 4.55 -41.09 -4.78
C THR A 586 3.82 -40.35 -3.66
N ARG A 587 4.56 -39.88 -2.63
CA ARG A 587 3.99 -39.08 -1.53
C ARG A 587 3.89 -37.61 -1.95
N PHE A 588 2.69 -37.04 -1.90
CA PHE A 588 2.47 -35.60 -2.00
C PHE A 588 2.17 -35.01 -0.62
N THR A 589 2.78 -33.87 -0.33
CA THR A 589 2.58 -33.09 0.89
C THR A 589 1.92 -31.78 0.53
N THR A 590 0.67 -31.58 0.94
CA THR A 590 -0.08 -30.34 0.75
C THR A 590 -0.01 -29.51 2.02
N ARG A 591 0.45 -28.26 1.90
CA ARG A 591 0.54 -27.29 3.00
C ARG A 591 -0.29 -26.05 2.67
N ALA A 592 -1.05 -25.58 3.65
CA ALA A 592 -1.75 -24.31 3.59
C ALA A 592 -1.41 -23.49 4.84
N GLU A 593 -1.05 -22.22 4.64
CA GLU A 593 -0.79 -21.23 5.69
C GLU A 593 -1.65 -20.00 5.40
N ASN A 594 -2.23 -19.45 6.46
CA ASN A 594 -3.04 -18.24 6.38
C ASN A 594 -2.83 -17.43 7.66
N GLU A 595 -2.37 -16.19 7.51
CA GLU A 595 -2.05 -15.30 8.61
C GLU A 595 -2.68 -13.92 8.38
N VAL A 596 -3.35 -13.39 9.38
CA VAL A 596 -3.80 -12.00 9.44
C VAL A 596 -2.77 -11.21 10.25
N SER A 597 -2.03 -10.33 9.58
CA SER A 597 -0.98 -9.51 10.20
C SER A 597 -1.48 -8.16 10.72
N MET A 598 -2.58 -7.66 10.14
CA MET A 598 -3.27 -6.44 10.57
C MET A 598 -4.77 -6.61 10.36
N LEU A 599 -5.57 -6.17 11.33
CA LEU A 599 -7.04 -6.10 11.23
C LEU A 599 -7.52 -4.70 11.63
N GLY A 600 -8.32 -4.08 10.77
CA GLY A 600 -9.04 -2.85 11.05
C GLY A 600 -10.55 -3.05 10.96
N THR A 601 -11.30 -2.35 11.80
CA THR A 601 -12.77 -2.32 11.71
C THR A 601 -13.32 -0.90 11.80
N VAL A 602 -14.44 -0.67 11.14
CA VAL A 602 -15.27 0.54 11.30
C VAL A 602 -16.67 0.06 11.64
N ARG A 603 -17.12 0.35 12.87
CA ARG A 603 -18.36 -0.20 13.44
C ARG A 603 -19.27 0.91 13.95
N ALA A 604 -20.57 0.75 13.73
CA ALA A 604 -21.58 1.47 14.49
C ALA A 604 -21.81 0.71 15.81
N ARG A 605 -22.02 1.44 16.91
CA ARG A 605 -22.30 0.86 18.22
C ARG A 605 -23.57 1.44 18.84
N ALA A 606 -24.31 0.59 19.53
CA ALA A 606 -25.48 0.96 20.31
C ALA A 606 -25.42 0.23 21.65
N GLY A 607 -25.64 0.97 22.73
CA GLY A 607 -25.52 0.45 24.09
C GLY A 607 -26.49 1.05 25.08
N PHE A 608 -26.54 0.44 26.25
CA PHE A 608 -27.40 0.84 27.36
C PHE A 608 -26.55 1.05 28.62
N VAL A 609 -26.77 2.17 29.30
CA VAL A 609 -26.02 2.61 30.49
C VAL A 609 -26.79 2.24 31.76
N LEU A 610 -26.10 1.57 32.67
CA LEU A 610 -26.58 1.07 33.97
C LEU A 610 -25.63 1.61 35.05
N GLY A 611 -25.84 2.86 35.46
CA GLY A 611 -24.93 3.55 36.38
C GLY A 611 -23.58 3.84 35.70
N ASP A 612 -22.51 3.22 36.22
CA ASP A 612 -21.14 3.35 35.70
C ASP A 612 -20.79 2.29 34.65
N PHE A 613 -21.72 1.38 34.34
CA PHE A 613 -21.54 0.35 33.33
C PHE A 613 -22.29 0.67 32.04
N MET A 614 -21.70 0.33 30.90
CA MET A 614 -22.36 0.33 29.59
C MET A 614 -22.21 -1.05 28.95
N ILE A 615 -23.33 -1.63 28.52
CA ILE A 615 -23.34 -2.82 27.66
C ILE A 615 -23.66 -2.38 26.25
N TYR A 616 -22.91 -2.82 25.24
CA TYR A 616 -23.14 -2.43 23.85
C TYR A 616 -22.99 -3.59 22.88
N GLY A 617 -23.70 -3.49 21.77
CA GLY A 617 -23.46 -4.25 20.55
C GLY A 617 -22.88 -3.34 19.47
N SER A 618 -22.05 -3.89 18.59
CA SER A 618 -21.49 -3.16 17.46
C SER A 618 -21.38 -4.02 16.21
N GLY A 619 -21.43 -3.39 15.05
CA GLY A 619 -21.36 -4.08 13.78
C GLY A 619 -20.94 -3.15 12.65
N GLY A 620 -20.26 -3.69 11.66
CA GLY A 620 -19.80 -2.90 10.53
C GLY A 620 -18.83 -3.61 9.62
N TYR A 621 -17.91 -2.82 9.07
CA TYR A 621 -16.97 -3.24 8.04
C TYR A 621 -15.64 -3.67 8.66
N ALA A 622 -15.06 -4.76 8.15
CA ALA A 622 -13.75 -5.25 8.54
C ALA A 622 -12.82 -5.29 7.32
N TYR A 623 -11.55 -4.98 7.52
CA TYR A 623 -10.50 -5.13 6.52
C TYR A 623 -9.21 -5.59 7.20
N GLY A 624 -8.40 -6.37 6.50
CA GLY A 624 -7.15 -6.85 7.07
C GLY A 624 -6.13 -7.24 6.01
N LEU A 625 -4.86 -7.23 6.39
CA LEU A 625 -3.78 -7.76 5.58
C LEU A 625 -3.70 -9.27 5.84
N VAL A 626 -3.91 -10.05 4.78
CA VAL A 626 -3.94 -11.51 4.83
C VAL A 626 -2.80 -12.05 3.98
N ASP A 627 -1.92 -12.82 4.63
CA ASP A 627 -0.79 -13.50 4.04
C ASP A 627 -1.13 -14.99 3.85
N GLN A 628 -1.22 -15.42 2.60
CA GLN A 628 -1.59 -16.79 2.22
C GLN A 628 -0.44 -17.47 1.51
N LYS A 629 -0.11 -18.69 1.97
CA LYS A 629 0.84 -19.56 1.27
C LYS A 629 0.22 -20.94 1.10
N GLY A 630 0.38 -21.50 -0.10
CA GLY A 630 -0.06 -22.84 -0.40
C GLY A 630 1.02 -23.58 -1.18
N SER A 631 1.21 -24.86 -0.86
CA SER A 631 2.07 -25.74 -1.63
C SER A 631 1.53 -27.16 -1.71
N ILE A 632 1.88 -27.85 -2.79
CA ILE A 632 1.71 -29.28 -3.03
C ILE A 632 3.07 -29.78 -3.49
N THR A 633 3.76 -30.54 -2.64
CA THR A 633 5.15 -30.95 -2.85
C THR A 633 5.25 -32.47 -2.93
N PRO A 634 5.70 -33.05 -4.05
CA PRO A 634 6.02 -34.47 -4.12
C PRO A 634 7.31 -34.79 -3.36
N ASP A 635 7.45 -36.03 -2.91
CA ASP A 635 8.66 -36.59 -2.31
C ASP A 635 9.83 -36.70 -3.29
N ASN A 636 9.54 -36.87 -4.59
CA ASN A 636 10.51 -36.80 -5.67
C ASN A 636 10.08 -35.82 -6.78
N PRO A 637 10.54 -34.55 -6.76
CA PRO A 637 10.18 -33.54 -7.75
C PRO A 637 10.82 -33.75 -9.13
N ALA A 638 11.73 -34.73 -9.28
CA ALA A 638 12.29 -35.09 -10.58
C ALA A 638 11.34 -35.97 -11.41
N THR A 639 10.37 -36.62 -10.77
CA THR A 639 9.45 -37.58 -11.41
C THR A 639 7.97 -37.24 -11.22
N ALA A 640 7.64 -36.24 -10.42
CA ALA A 640 6.27 -35.80 -10.18
C ALA A 640 6.18 -34.27 -10.08
N SER A 641 5.09 -33.71 -10.60
CA SER A 641 4.84 -32.26 -10.55
C SER A 641 4.40 -31.81 -9.15
N GLY A 642 4.84 -30.62 -8.74
CA GLY A 642 4.43 -29.94 -7.53
C GLY A 642 3.98 -28.52 -7.84
N ALA A 643 3.10 -27.95 -7.02
CA ALA A 643 2.58 -26.61 -7.23
C ALA A 643 2.75 -25.73 -5.98
N THR A 644 3.06 -24.45 -6.18
CA THR A 644 3.18 -23.48 -5.06
C THR A 644 2.61 -22.12 -5.47
N ALA A 645 2.16 -21.35 -4.49
CA ALA A 645 1.93 -19.92 -4.62
C ALA A 645 1.88 -19.24 -3.25
N SER A 646 2.20 -17.95 -3.25
CA SER A 646 2.00 -17.05 -2.12
C SER A 646 1.29 -15.79 -2.57
N ARG A 647 0.40 -15.26 -1.72
CA ARG A 647 -0.29 -14.00 -1.96
C ARG A 647 -0.44 -13.25 -0.65
N SER A 648 -0.01 -11.99 -0.66
CA SER A 648 -0.29 -11.02 0.39
C SER A 648 -1.26 -10.00 -0.18
N GLY A 649 -2.31 -9.65 0.57
CA GLY A 649 -3.27 -8.67 0.08
C GLY A 649 -4.27 -8.23 1.13
N ILE A 650 -4.95 -7.12 0.82
CA ILE A 650 -6.04 -6.63 1.65
C ILE A 650 -7.27 -7.49 1.37
N ALA A 651 -7.81 -8.10 2.43
CA ALA A 651 -9.11 -8.75 2.43
C ALA A 651 -10.11 -7.88 3.20
N SER A 652 -11.38 -7.98 2.83
CA SER A 652 -12.44 -7.22 3.48
C SER A 652 -13.72 -8.00 3.63
N GLY A 653 -14.51 -7.60 4.62
CA GLY A 653 -15.81 -8.19 4.87
C GLY A 653 -16.50 -7.48 6.03
N TRP A 654 -17.03 -8.24 6.97
CA TRP A 654 -17.85 -7.70 8.04
C TRP A 654 -17.31 -8.08 9.42
N ALA A 655 -17.63 -7.25 10.40
CA ALA A 655 -17.39 -7.51 11.81
C ALA A 655 -18.68 -7.32 12.60
N LEU A 656 -18.90 -8.20 13.57
CA LEU A 656 -19.98 -8.11 14.54
C LEU A 656 -19.39 -8.38 15.92
N GLY A 657 -19.70 -7.50 16.87
CA GLY A 657 -19.15 -7.58 18.20
C GLY A 657 -20.08 -7.01 19.25
N GLY A 658 -19.59 -7.05 20.48
CA GLY A 658 -20.26 -6.51 21.63
C GLY A 658 -19.34 -6.54 22.83
N GLY A 659 -19.68 -5.77 23.85
CA GLY A 659 -18.83 -5.69 25.02
C GLY A 659 -19.44 -4.90 26.15
N ILE A 660 -18.61 -4.73 27.17
CA ILE A 660 -18.91 -3.98 28.36
C ILE A 660 -17.85 -2.89 28.56
N GLU A 661 -18.29 -1.70 28.94
CA GLU A 661 -17.42 -0.61 29.38
C GLU A 661 -17.79 -0.22 30.83
N TYR A 662 -16.78 0.07 31.65
CA TYR A 662 -16.92 0.50 33.04
C TYR A 662 -16.21 1.83 33.23
N ALA A 663 -16.93 2.85 33.70
CA ALA A 663 -16.37 4.15 34.03
C ALA A 663 -15.57 4.05 35.33
N ILE A 664 -14.25 4.24 35.25
CA ILE A 664 -13.35 4.20 36.42
C ILE A 664 -13.23 5.59 37.04
N MET A 665 -13.13 6.61 36.19
CA MET A 665 -13.02 8.02 36.55
C MET A 665 -13.75 8.87 35.49
N PRO A 666 -14.12 10.12 35.77
CA PRO A 666 -14.62 11.03 34.74
C PRO A 666 -13.64 11.09 33.56
N GLY A 667 -14.11 10.80 32.34
CA GLY A 667 -13.26 10.78 31.14
C GLY A 667 -12.47 9.48 30.93
N MET A 668 -12.59 8.46 31.77
CA MET A 668 -11.83 7.20 31.65
C MET A 668 -12.70 5.95 31.82
N THR A 669 -12.61 5.03 30.86
CA THR A 669 -13.33 3.74 30.92
C THR A 669 -12.42 2.55 30.68
N LEU A 670 -12.69 1.46 31.39
CA LEU A 670 -12.17 0.12 31.09
C LEU A 670 -13.15 -0.58 30.15
N ARG A 671 -12.65 -1.31 29.16
CA ARG A 671 -13.44 -2.00 28.14
C ARG A 671 -13.05 -3.46 28.04
N LEU A 672 -14.06 -4.32 27.88
CA LEU A 672 -13.92 -5.69 27.39
C LEU A 672 -14.77 -5.83 26.12
N ASP A 673 -14.16 -6.20 25.00
CA ASP A 673 -14.77 -6.29 23.67
C ASP A 673 -14.57 -7.69 23.09
N TYR A 674 -15.65 -8.27 22.58
CA TYR A 674 -15.61 -9.46 21.74
C TYR A 674 -16.04 -9.08 20.33
N THR A 675 -15.25 -9.46 19.33
CA THR A 675 -15.52 -9.18 17.92
C THR A 675 -15.29 -10.43 17.08
N HIS A 676 -16.32 -10.84 16.35
CA HIS A 676 -16.24 -11.82 15.27
C HIS A 676 -16.03 -11.10 13.94
N TYR A 677 -15.08 -11.56 13.12
CA TYR A 677 -14.81 -11.02 11.80
C TYR A 677 -14.82 -12.12 10.72
N ASP A 678 -15.24 -11.75 9.52
CA ASP A 678 -15.16 -12.58 8.31
C ASP A 678 -14.70 -11.73 7.14
N LEU A 679 -13.51 -12.02 6.61
CA LEU A 679 -12.87 -11.29 5.52
C LEU A 679 -13.16 -11.89 4.14
N GLY A 680 -14.17 -12.77 4.06
CA GLY A 680 -14.63 -13.36 2.82
C GLY A 680 -13.70 -14.43 2.26
N ASN A 681 -13.94 -14.79 0.99
CA ASN A 681 -13.22 -15.83 0.29
C ASN A 681 -12.08 -15.25 -0.56
N GLN A 682 -10.86 -15.71 -0.35
CA GLN A 682 -9.71 -15.39 -1.20
C GLN A 682 -9.33 -16.59 -2.07
N LYS A 683 -9.01 -16.31 -3.33
CA LYS A 683 -8.55 -17.31 -4.30
C LYS A 683 -7.04 -17.22 -4.46
N LEU A 684 -6.36 -18.34 -4.29
CA LEU A 684 -4.93 -18.53 -4.55
C LEU A 684 -4.78 -19.60 -5.63
N THR A 685 -4.14 -19.25 -6.76
CA THR A 685 -3.86 -20.21 -7.83
C THR A 685 -2.42 -20.67 -7.73
N LEU A 686 -2.22 -21.92 -7.36
CA LEU A 686 -0.94 -22.63 -7.33
C LEU A 686 -0.55 -23.00 -8.76
N GLN A 687 0.69 -22.70 -9.14
CA GLN A 687 1.26 -23.07 -10.44
C GLN A 687 2.34 -24.12 -10.26
N ASP A 688 2.50 -24.98 -11.27
CA ASP A 688 3.58 -25.95 -11.31
C ASP A 688 4.94 -25.25 -11.22
N TYR A 689 5.77 -25.68 -10.27
CA TYR A 689 7.14 -25.16 -10.12
C TYR A 689 8.20 -26.13 -10.66
N THR A 690 7.81 -27.36 -11.00
CA THR A 690 8.73 -28.40 -11.47
C THR A 690 8.95 -28.35 -12.99
N GLY A 691 8.04 -27.70 -13.73
CA GLY A 691 8.06 -27.62 -15.19
C GLY A 691 7.64 -28.92 -15.89
N LEU A 692 7.25 -29.95 -15.12
CA LEU A 692 6.85 -31.26 -15.62
C LEU A 692 5.41 -31.28 -16.13
N ALA A 693 4.56 -30.37 -15.63
CA ALA A 693 3.16 -30.24 -16.04
C ALA A 693 2.75 -28.75 -16.10
N PRO A 694 3.31 -27.95 -17.02
CA PRO A 694 3.19 -26.48 -17.02
C PRO A 694 1.77 -25.96 -17.27
N THR A 695 0.86 -26.80 -17.80
CA THR A 695 -0.56 -26.48 -17.98
C THR A 695 -1.40 -26.81 -16.75
N GLN A 696 -0.82 -27.47 -15.73
CA GLN A 696 -1.50 -27.86 -14.51
C GLN A 696 -1.49 -26.73 -13.48
N TYR A 697 -2.62 -26.54 -12.81
CA TYR A 697 -2.76 -25.58 -11.72
C TYR A 697 -3.71 -26.14 -10.66
N ALA A 698 -3.52 -25.72 -9.42
CA ALA A 698 -4.44 -26.01 -8.33
C ALA A 698 -4.94 -24.69 -7.74
N THR A 699 -6.24 -24.57 -7.53
CA THR A 699 -6.85 -23.41 -6.88
C THR A 699 -7.11 -23.75 -5.42
N MET A 700 -6.53 -22.98 -4.51
CA MET A 700 -6.93 -22.94 -3.11
C MET A 700 -7.90 -21.77 -2.91
N ARG A 701 -9.08 -22.04 -2.34
CA ARG A 701 -10.00 -21.00 -1.86
C ARG A 701 -10.03 -21.04 -0.35
N ALA A 702 -9.52 -20.00 0.30
CA ALA A 702 -9.55 -19.84 1.74
C ALA A 702 -10.66 -18.86 2.13
N ARG A 703 -11.42 -19.19 3.17
CA ARG A 703 -12.26 -18.23 3.90
C ARG A 703 -11.57 -17.91 5.20
N THR A 704 -11.27 -16.64 5.42
CA THR A 704 -10.59 -16.16 6.63
C THR A 704 -11.60 -15.55 7.58
N ALA A 705 -11.86 -16.21 8.70
CA ALA A 705 -12.74 -15.71 9.76
C ALA A 705 -12.11 -15.93 11.13
N GLY A 706 -12.56 -15.19 12.14
CA GLY A 706 -12.01 -15.35 13.47
C GLY A 706 -12.76 -14.59 14.54
N ASP A 707 -12.42 -14.94 15.78
CA ASP A 707 -12.95 -14.37 17.00
C ASP A 707 -11.84 -13.68 17.77
N ILE A 708 -12.09 -12.48 18.25
CA ILE A 708 -11.13 -11.69 19.02
C ILE A 708 -11.77 -11.27 20.34
N VAL A 709 -11.05 -11.46 21.44
CA VAL A 709 -11.38 -10.90 22.75
C VAL A 709 -10.29 -9.89 23.14
N LYS A 710 -10.68 -8.64 23.41
CA LYS A 710 -9.77 -7.56 23.78
C LYS A 710 -10.19 -6.91 25.09
N ALA A 711 -9.21 -6.65 25.96
CA ALA A 711 -9.35 -5.76 27.10
C ALA A 711 -8.61 -4.45 26.80
N GLY A 712 -9.18 -3.31 27.16
CA GLY A 712 -8.59 -2.02 26.84
C GLY A 712 -9.06 -0.88 27.73
N PHE A 713 -8.48 0.29 27.53
CA PHE A 713 -8.83 1.52 28.24
C PHE A 713 -9.15 2.61 27.23
N ASN A 714 -10.17 3.42 27.51
CA ASN A 714 -10.49 4.62 26.74
C ASN A 714 -10.31 5.87 27.60
N PHE A 715 -9.89 6.94 26.94
CA PHE A 715 -9.76 8.29 27.48
C PHE A 715 -10.54 9.27 26.61
N GLY A 716 -11.24 10.20 27.26
CA GLY A 716 -12.04 11.24 26.62
C GLY A 716 -13.52 10.90 26.67
N PHE A 717 -14.31 11.81 27.25
CA PHE A 717 -15.76 11.91 27.18
C PHE A 717 -16.11 13.38 27.44
#